data_AF-A0AAF0E3A0-F1
#
_entry.id   AF-A0AAF0E3A0-F1
#
_cell.length_a   1.000
_cell.length_b   1.000
_cell.length_c   1.000
_cell.angle_alpha   90.00
_cell.angle_beta   90.00
_cell.angle_gamma   90.00
#
_symmetry.space_group_name_H-M   'P 1'
#
loop_
_entity.id
_entity.type
_entity.pdbx_description
1 polymer ?
#
loop_
_entity_poly.entity_id
_entity_poly.type
_entity_poly.pdbx_seq_one_letter_code
_entity_poly.pdbx_strand_id
1 'polypeptide(L)'
;MAGEGPGRATLSARAYKKLVFHAAKYPAYTCVGVLVGTADGVYDAADVVPLAHHWTTLSPMTEAGLALVEAHLAAKPHNIIGVYEVPERLEQTSVSPTTAALAQKLAQKLAQPPLVLLAHGDRLLESPQDALAAVRQVRIDVADASTLVPQLEKDIDSGRWAALADWDDHLENTTLDWLENAQVAGFYAAARVLQKFDAAHGSGAGGVAVHMYERLPTPFGLVRYGVAPDHPEVRNVEHKFDQVARDPRFTFLGNVRVTGDAAPPSPPTEHVSLRELAPYYTHILFAYGASDARELHVPGSGGELDRVYSAIDFVQWYNGHPDAHVAGARLNAVDGTRIHDVAVVGAGNVALDVARILLRQCRAAPPEQRLTDTDVPQAVLERLCTWDVRHVGLYVRRGAAELAFTNKELREMLSLPHVALRPLDPAVLDAALAHAAQSSDAGTKRAKTRLLQQLKKGSRCAYTPSHSPTWGVHLHRAPRAFTGDGGVAQAHWDVTDVVDGRAQATGATETTQADLVVASVGYRSRPLDGTPGMLPFDTQRCRVPNEQHRVVAAQSVVPGMYVSGWLATGPVGVIASTMMDAFGAADTILGDWAEGRRTLCAAAGQPEALGGEPEALAGRRIVRYDDWLQIDAAERARGAPLGKCREKFLSVEAMLDVVS
;
A
#
# COMPACT_ATOMS: atom_id res chain seq x y z
N MET A 1 39.10 42.01 15.09
CA MET A 1 39.29 40.72 15.82
C MET A 1 39.97 39.74 14.87
N ALA A 2 40.46 38.59 15.35
CA ALA A 2 41.15 37.63 14.49
C ALA A 2 40.23 37.09 13.39
N GLY A 3 40.81 36.69 12.26
CA GLY A 3 40.04 36.17 11.12
C GLY A 3 39.65 34.72 11.31
N GLU A 4 38.36 34.44 11.23
CA GLU A 4 37.87 33.10 10.88
C GLU A 4 38.13 32.88 9.38
N GLY A 5 38.64 31.72 9.01
CA GLY A 5 38.75 31.32 7.60
C GLY A 5 37.38 31.03 6.99
N PRO A 6 37.29 30.79 5.66
CA PRO A 6 36.07 30.23 5.08
C PRO A 6 35.71 28.94 5.83
N GLY A 7 34.44 28.78 6.19
CA GLY A 7 33.98 27.58 6.89
C GLY A 7 34.22 26.33 6.06
N ARG A 8 34.19 25.15 6.68
CA ARG A 8 34.34 23.88 5.95
C ARG A 8 33.07 23.06 6.02
N ALA A 9 32.72 22.45 4.89
CA ALA A 9 31.69 21.43 4.78
C ALA A 9 32.26 20.19 4.08
N THR A 10 31.93 19.02 4.59
CA THR A 10 32.19 17.73 3.93
C THR A 10 30.86 17.15 3.47
N LEU A 11 30.79 16.59 2.26
CA LEU A 11 29.69 15.74 1.83
C LEU A 11 30.17 14.28 1.76
N SER A 12 29.46 13.37 2.42
CA SER A 12 29.74 11.94 2.30
C SER A 12 29.48 11.44 0.87
N ALA A 13 30.12 10.32 0.50
CA ALA A 13 29.87 9.68 -0.79
C ALA A 13 28.39 9.28 -0.98
N ARG A 14 27.66 8.97 0.11
CA ARG A 14 26.23 8.66 0.09
C ARG A 14 25.38 9.92 -0.11
N ALA A 15 25.70 11.00 0.61
CA ALA A 15 25.05 12.30 0.50
C ALA A 15 25.16 12.85 -0.93
N TYR A 16 26.39 12.84 -1.47
CA TYR A 16 26.66 13.28 -2.84
C TYR A 16 25.95 12.39 -3.87
N LYS A 17 26.05 11.06 -3.75
CA LYS A 17 25.37 10.12 -4.65
C LYS A 17 23.87 10.34 -4.78
N LYS A 18 23.16 10.52 -3.65
CA LYS A 18 21.72 10.82 -3.66
C LYS A 18 21.41 12.15 -4.32
N LEU A 19 22.21 13.19 -4.09
CA LEU A 19 22.06 14.50 -4.73
C LEU A 19 22.23 14.40 -6.26
N VAL A 20 23.25 13.68 -6.73
CA VAL A 20 23.49 13.41 -8.16
C VAL A 20 22.35 12.58 -8.77
N PHE A 21 21.85 11.58 -8.06
CA PHE A 21 20.68 10.80 -8.49
C PHE A 21 19.41 11.65 -8.57
N HIS A 22 19.21 12.60 -7.65
CA HIS A 22 18.04 13.48 -7.67
C HIS A 22 18.06 14.40 -8.91
N ALA A 23 19.23 15.00 -9.21
CA ALA A 23 19.45 15.76 -10.43
C ALA A 23 19.23 14.91 -11.71
N ALA A 24 19.79 13.70 -11.75
CA ALA A 24 19.71 12.82 -12.92
C ALA A 24 18.31 12.25 -13.16
N LYS A 25 17.48 12.11 -12.12
CA LYS A 25 16.08 11.69 -12.23
C LYS A 25 15.18 12.78 -12.79
N TYR A 26 15.48 14.04 -12.51
CA TYR A 26 14.66 15.19 -12.89
C TYR A 26 15.45 16.32 -13.58
N PRO A 27 16.18 16.03 -14.69
CA PRO A 27 17.13 16.97 -15.30
C PRO A 27 16.49 18.20 -15.96
N ALA A 28 15.16 18.28 -16.00
CA ALA A 28 14.38 19.40 -16.53
C ALA A 28 13.63 20.19 -15.43
N TYR A 29 13.90 19.93 -14.15
CA TYR A 29 13.20 20.54 -13.01
C TYR A 29 14.17 21.00 -11.92
N THR A 30 13.73 21.98 -11.12
CA THR A 30 14.47 22.41 -9.94
C THR A 30 14.26 21.42 -8.80
N CYS A 31 15.32 20.73 -8.38
CA CYS A 31 15.28 19.69 -7.35
C CYS A 31 15.75 20.26 -6.00
N VAL A 32 15.00 20.01 -4.92
CA VAL A 32 15.30 20.55 -3.57
C VAL A 32 15.34 19.41 -2.54
N GLY A 33 16.23 19.50 -1.56
CA GLY A 33 16.29 18.55 -0.44
C GLY A 33 17.03 19.10 0.78
N VAL A 34 17.05 18.31 1.86
CA VAL A 34 17.77 18.64 3.10
C VAL A 34 19.06 17.86 3.25
N LEU A 35 20.07 18.52 3.82
CA LEU A 35 21.35 17.95 4.22
C LEU A 35 21.23 17.40 5.64
N VAL A 36 21.69 16.18 5.87
CA VAL A 36 21.56 15.45 7.14
C VAL A 36 22.94 15.07 7.66
N GLY A 37 23.25 15.38 8.92
CA GLY A 37 24.58 15.17 9.48
C GLY A 37 24.84 15.86 10.81
N THR A 38 26.10 16.25 11.05
CA THR A 38 26.54 17.01 12.23
C THR A 38 26.98 18.44 11.87
N ALA A 39 26.98 19.32 12.88
CA ALA A 39 26.99 20.77 12.68
C ALA A 39 27.66 21.50 13.86
N ASP A 40 28.91 21.15 14.13
CA ASP A 40 29.69 21.60 15.29
C ASP A 40 30.87 22.47 14.84
N GLY A 41 30.58 23.65 14.28
CA GLY A 41 31.57 24.57 13.69
C GLY A 41 32.13 24.14 12.32
N VAL A 42 32.04 22.85 12.01
CA VAL A 42 32.21 22.25 10.66
C VAL A 42 30.90 21.53 10.32
N TYR A 43 30.50 21.56 9.04
CA TYR A 43 29.36 20.78 8.56
C TYR A 43 29.85 19.44 8.03
N ASP A 44 29.28 18.33 8.50
CA ASP A 44 29.55 17.00 7.92
C ASP A 44 28.23 16.37 7.48
N ALA A 45 27.95 16.45 6.19
CA ALA A 45 26.72 15.94 5.57
C ALA A 45 26.85 14.43 5.32
N ALA A 46 26.54 13.64 6.35
CA ALA A 46 26.52 12.19 6.32
C ALA A 46 25.51 11.60 5.31
N ASP A 47 24.37 12.25 5.11
CA ASP A 47 23.33 11.84 4.13
C ASP A 47 22.57 13.07 3.57
N VAL A 48 21.71 12.85 2.58
CA VAL A 48 20.69 13.83 2.17
C VAL A 48 19.32 13.18 2.07
N VAL A 49 18.26 13.97 2.22
CA VAL A 49 16.88 13.55 1.94
C VAL A 49 16.29 14.47 0.86
N PRO A 50 16.02 13.96 -0.35
CA PRO A 50 15.26 14.65 -1.40
C PRO A 50 13.86 15.06 -0.91
N LEU A 51 13.38 16.27 -1.23
CA LEU A 51 12.11 16.83 -0.74
C LEU A 51 11.13 17.32 -1.82
N ALA A 52 11.61 17.74 -2.99
CA ALA A 52 10.75 18.16 -4.09
C ALA A 52 11.49 18.20 -5.42
N HIS A 53 10.75 17.93 -6.50
CA HIS A 53 11.12 18.21 -7.89
C HIS A 53 9.97 18.90 -8.66
N HIS A 54 8.86 19.23 -7.99
CA HIS A 54 7.66 19.77 -8.63
C HIS A 54 7.17 21.11 -7.99
N TRP A 55 6.00 21.61 -8.42
CA TRP A 55 5.38 22.85 -7.90
C TRP A 55 4.82 22.73 -6.47
N THR A 56 5.19 21.67 -5.75
CA THR A 56 4.91 21.38 -4.34
C THR A 56 5.73 22.22 -3.35
N THR A 57 6.60 23.09 -3.87
CA THR A 57 7.23 24.26 -3.22
C THR A 57 6.25 25.19 -2.46
N LEU A 58 4.95 24.94 -2.55
CA LEU A 58 3.89 25.49 -1.71
C LEU A 58 4.05 25.06 -0.23
N SER A 59 4.46 26.02 0.60
CA SER A 59 4.75 25.95 2.05
C SER A 59 4.23 24.71 2.83
N PRO A 60 2.91 24.40 2.87
CA PRO A 60 2.42 23.32 3.75
C PRO A 60 2.90 21.91 3.38
N MET A 61 3.19 21.65 2.09
CA MET A 61 3.67 20.31 1.68
C MET A 61 5.14 20.13 2.04
N THR A 62 5.97 21.15 1.80
CA THR A 62 7.38 21.17 2.20
C THR A 62 7.54 21.16 3.73
N GLU A 63 6.64 21.83 4.46
CA GLU A 63 6.60 21.77 5.94
C GLU A 63 6.24 20.38 6.47
N ALA A 64 5.26 19.70 5.86
CA ALA A 64 4.91 18.32 6.23
C ALA A 64 6.08 17.35 5.96
N GLY A 65 6.73 17.46 4.79
CA GLY A 65 7.95 16.71 4.49
C GLY A 65 9.07 17.00 5.50
N LEU A 66 9.35 18.28 5.78
CA LEU A 66 10.39 18.68 6.73
C LEU A 66 10.11 18.12 8.14
N ALA A 67 8.88 18.18 8.62
CA ALA A 67 8.48 17.62 9.91
C ALA A 67 8.62 16.08 9.96
N LEU A 68 8.39 15.38 8.84
CA LEU A 68 8.65 13.95 8.73
C LEU A 68 10.15 13.63 8.77
N VAL A 69 11.02 14.45 8.15
CA VAL A 69 12.48 14.30 8.29
C VAL A 69 12.92 14.58 9.73
N GLU A 70 12.41 15.64 10.37
CA GLU A 70 12.71 15.95 11.78
C GLU A 70 12.31 14.79 12.71
N ALA A 71 11.11 14.24 12.55
CA ALA A 71 10.65 13.07 13.31
C ALA A 71 11.47 11.80 13.02
N HIS A 72 11.89 11.61 11.77
CA HIS A 72 12.73 10.48 11.33
C HIS A 72 14.16 10.54 11.90
N LEU A 73 14.68 11.74 12.15
CA LEU A 73 16.01 11.96 12.71
C LEU A 73 16.05 12.00 14.25
N ALA A 74 14.90 12.14 14.92
CA ALA A 74 14.81 12.29 16.38
C ALA A 74 15.41 11.13 17.21
N ALA A 75 15.68 9.97 16.59
CA ALA A 75 16.34 8.81 17.20
C ALA A 75 17.70 8.45 16.54
N LYS A 76 18.31 9.39 15.82
CA LYS A 76 19.57 9.20 15.07
C LYS A 76 20.65 10.20 15.52
N PRO A 77 21.94 9.91 15.35
CA PRO A 77 23.04 10.83 15.71
C PRO A 77 23.23 12.00 14.72
N HIS A 78 22.27 12.24 13.82
CA HIS A 78 22.36 13.24 12.76
C HIS A 78 21.12 14.12 12.75
N ASN A 79 21.30 15.43 12.59
CA ASN A 79 20.24 16.43 12.48
C ASN A 79 20.12 16.95 11.04
N ILE A 80 19.10 17.77 10.77
CA ILE A 80 19.08 18.60 9.55
C ILE A 80 20.12 19.71 9.74
N ILE A 81 21.10 19.80 8.85
CA ILE A 81 22.20 20.77 8.92
C ILE A 81 22.14 21.82 7.80
N GLY A 82 21.21 21.66 6.85
CA GLY A 82 21.14 22.52 5.68
C GLY A 82 20.13 22.06 4.62
N VAL A 83 20.17 22.72 3.47
CA VAL A 83 19.39 22.42 2.27
C VAL A 83 20.26 22.47 1.02
N TYR A 84 19.86 21.74 -0.02
CA TYR A 84 20.42 21.85 -1.35
C TYR A 84 19.34 22.14 -2.39
N GLU A 85 19.74 22.84 -3.46
CA GLU A 85 18.98 23.07 -4.67
C GLU A 85 19.83 22.71 -5.90
N VAL A 86 19.28 21.91 -6.81
CA VAL A 86 19.77 21.73 -8.18
C VAL A 86 18.84 22.56 -9.06
N PRO A 87 19.28 23.65 -9.71
CA PRO A 87 18.41 24.53 -10.46
C PRO A 87 18.05 23.97 -11.84
N GLU A 88 16.84 24.28 -12.34
CA GLU A 88 16.45 23.97 -13.73
C GLU A 88 17.33 24.71 -14.79
N ARG A 89 18.09 25.73 -14.38
CA ARG A 89 18.91 26.58 -15.26
C ARG A 89 20.37 26.55 -14.83
N LEU A 90 21.24 26.12 -15.73
CA LEU A 90 22.69 26.00 -15.48
C LEU A 90 23.36 27.35 -15.17
N GLU A 91 22.80 28.45 -15.69
CA GLU A 91 23.24 29.83 -15.46
C GLU A 91 22.83 30.42 -14.10
N GLN A 92 21.99 29.72 -13.31
CA GLN A 92 21.48 30.24 -12.05
C GLN A 92 22.58 30.26 -10.98
N THR A 93 22.90 31.45 -10.43
CA THR A 93 23.99 31.65 -9.45
C THR A 93 23.52 31.88 -8.01
N SER A 94 22.22 31.79 -7.74
CA SER A 94 21.63 31.92 -6.40
C SER A 94 20.42 30.98 -6.25
N VAL A 95 20.18 30.46 -5.05
CA VAL A 95 19.02 29.59 -4.79
C VAL A 95 17.68 30.29 -5.00
N SER A 96 16.64 29.52 -5.33
CA SER A 96 15.28 30.02 -5.52
C SER A 96 14.70 30.70 -4.27
N PRO A 97 13.69 31.58 -4.42
CA PRO A 97 12.98 32.18 -3.28
C PRO A 97 12.38 31.15 -2.31
N THR A 98 11.98 29.97 -2.79
CA THR A 98 11.47 28.88 -1.94
C THR A 98 12.58 28.29 -1.08
N THR A 99 13.72 27.93 -1.67
CA THR A 99 14.87 27.38 -0.92
C THR A 99 15.42 28.40 0.07
N ALA A 100 15.44 29.68 -0.29
CA ALA A 100 15.75 30.78 0.63
C ALA A 100 14.78 30.83 1.82
N ALA A 101 13.47 30.69 1.60
CA ALA A 101 12.46 30.65 2.66
C ALA A 101 12.54 29.38 3.53
N LEU A 102 12.88 28.23 2.94
CA LEU A 102 13.11 26.97 3.66
C LEU A 102 14.35 27.07 4.56
N ALA A 103 15.45 27.61 4.03
CA ALA A 103 16.66 27.92 4.80
C ALA A 103 16.37 28.92 5.92
N GLN A 104 15.54 29.95 5.69
CA GLN A 104 15.16 30.91 6.72
C GLN A 104 14.38 30.26 7.87
N LYS A 105 13.52 29.26 7.59
CA LYS A 105 12.82 28.48 8.63
C LYS A 105 13.77 27.57 9.40
N LEU A 106 14.73 26.91 8.73
CA LEU A 106 15.75 26.11 9.41
C LEU A 106 16.65 26.99 10.31
N ALA A 107 16.99 28.19 9.89
CA ALA A 107 17.74 29.16 10.70
C ALA A 107 17.02 29.63 11.98
N GLN A 108 15.74 29.31 12.16
CA GLN A 108 14.99 29.55 13.40
C GLN A 108 15.05 28.36 14.37
N LYS A 109 15.47 27.17 13.91
CA LYS A 109 15.53 25.92 14.69
C LYS A 109 16.97 25.49 15.02
N LEU A 110 17.95 25.83 14.18
CA LEU A 110 19.32 25.34 14.29
C LEU A 110 20.22 26.28 15.13
N ALA A 111 21.11 25.69 15.93
CA ALA A 111 22.04 26.43 16.79
C ALA A 111 23.14 27.17 16.00
N GLN A 112 23.50 26.67 14.82
CA GLN A 112 24.30 27.39 13.81
C GLN A 112 23.50 27.56 12.51
N PRO A 113 23.81 28.55 11.66
CA PRO A 113 23.08 28.77 10.42
C PRO A 113 23.06 27.53 9.52
N PRO A 114 21.97 27.26 8.76
CA PRO A 114 21.94 26.15 7.82
C PRO A 114 22.96 26.34 6.69
N LEU A 115 23.62 25.25 6.30
CA LEU A 115 24.35 25.18 5.05
C LEU A 115 23.34 25.26 3.89
N VAL A 116 23.52 26.20 2.98
CA VAL A 116 22.66 26.35 1.79
C VAL A 116 23.52 26.11 0.56
N LEU A 117 23.21 25.03 -0.14
CA LEU A 117 23.98 24.47 -1.25
C LEU A 117 23.24 24.68 -2.58
N LEU A 118 23.92 25.26 -3.56
CA LEU A 118 23.50 25.28 -4.96
C LEU A 118 24.38 24.31 -5.75
N ALA A 119 23.77 23.38 -6.46
CA ALA A 119 24.45 22.28 -7.14
C ALA A 119 24.24 22.34 -8.66
N HIS A 120 25.28 22.66 -9.41
CA HIS A 120 25.27 22.81 -10.87
C HIS A 120 25.26 21.44 -11.55
N GLY A 121 24.08 21.02 -12.05
CA GLY A 121 23.85 19.69 -12.60
C GLY A 121 24.77 19.29 -13.75
N ASP A 122 25.21 20.25 -14.57
CA ASP A 122 26.20 20.09 -15.64
C ASP A 122 27.56 19.60 -15.14
N ARG A 123 27.95 19.95 -13.91
CA ARG A 123 29.31 19.71 -13.37
C ARG A 123 29.39 18.59 -12.35
N LEU A 124 28.26 18.00 -11.95
CA LEU A 124 28.19 16.97 -10.90
C LEU A 124 28.97 15.68 -11.22
N LEU A 125 29.36 15.45 -12.48
CA LEU A 125 30.27 14.38 -12.87
C LEU A 125 31.64 14.90 -13.35
N GLU A 126 31.72 16.13 -13.88
CA GLU A 126 32.97 16.70 -14.40
C GLU A 126 33.92 17.24 -13.31
N SER A 127 33.38 18.00 -12.33
CA SER A 127 34.15 18.51 -11.19
C SER A 127 33.26 18.66 -9.95
N PRO A 128 33.24 17.64 -9.06
CA PRO A 128 32.45 17.68 -7.83
C PRO A 128 32.73 18.84 -6.87
N GLN A 129 33.89 19.48 -6.95
CA GLN A 129 34.23 20.65 -6.13
C GLN A 129 33.70 21.96 -6.76
N ASP A 130 33.77 22.11 -8.09
CA ASP A 130 33.28 23.31 -8.79
C ASP A 130 31.76 23.25 -9.07
N ALA A 131 31.15 22.07 -8.96
CA ALA A 131 29.71 21.88 -9.07
C ALA A 131 28.93 22.39 -7.84
N LEU A 132 29.57 22.56 -6.69
CA LEU A 132 28.93 22.78 -5.39
C LEU A 132 29.24 24.16 -4.81
N ALA A 133 28.30 25.11 -4.97
CA ALA A 133 28.43 26.47 -4.45
C ALA A 133 27.65 26.64 -3.14
N ALA A 134 28.33 27.08 -2.07
CA ALA A 134 27.67 27.52 -0.85
C ALA A 134 27.21 29.00 -0.96
N VAL A 135 26.03 29.33 -0.43
CA VAL A 135 25.52 30.73 -0.37
C VAL A 135 26.29 31.59 0.67
N ARG A 136 27.18 30.97 1.45
CA ARG A 136 28.15 31.63 2.35
C ARG A 136 29.57 31.22 1.93
N GLN A 137 30.60 31.92 2.42
CA GLN A 137 32.00 31.50 2.24
C GLN A 137 32.31 30.23 3.05
N VAL A 138 31.86 29.09 2.51
CA VAL A 138 32.09 27.74 3.03
C VAL A 138 32.68 26.92 1.89
N ARG A 139 33.89 26.38 2.09
CA ARG A 139 34.50 25.43 1.16
C ARG A 139 33.83 24.08 1.34
N ILE A 140 33.45 23.45 0.22
CA ILE A 140 32.83 22.13 0.20
C ILE A 140 33.83 21.13 -0.36
N ASP A 141 34.14 20.08 0.40
CA ASP A 141 34.91 18.93 -0.06
C ASP A 141 33.99 17.70 -0.15
N VAL A 142 33.96 17.02 -1.30
CA VAL A 142 33.23 15.75 -1.48
C VAL A 142 34.16 14.59 -1.12
N ALA A 143 33.74 13.74 -0.18
CA ALA A 143 34.50 12.58 0.25
C ALA A 143 34.73 11.59 -0.90
N ASP A 144 35.98 11.12 -1.05
CA ASP A 144 36.42 10.10 -2.00
C ASP A 144 36.05 10.35 -3.48
N ALA A 145 35.85 11.63 -3.85
CA ALA A 145 35.35 12.07 -5.16
C ALA A 145 36.03 11.40 -6.38
N SER A 146 37.35 11.17 -6.32
CA SER A 146 38.15 10.53 -7.38
C SER A 146 37.82 9.05 -7.62
N THR A 147 37.23 8.36 -6.63
CA THR A 147 36.71 6.99 -6.77
C THR A 147 35.19 6.98 -6.96
N LEU A 148 34.50 7.99 -6.42
CA LEU A 148 33.05 8.13 -6.48
C LEU A 148 32.55 8.49 -7.87
N VAL A 149 33.17 9.43 -8.58
CA VAL A 149 32.73 9.86 -9.93
C VAL A 149 32.70 8.69 -10.93
N PRO A 150 33.76 7.88 -11.11
CA PRO A 150 33.74 6.73 -12.03
C PRO A 150 32.80 5.58 -11.62
N GLN A 151 32.22 5.67 -10.42
CA GLN A 151 31.12 4.80 -9.99
C GLN A 151 29.76 5.47 -10.23
N LEU A 152 29.65 6.79 -10.04
CA LEU A 152 28.43 7.55 -10.34
C LEU A 152 28.11 7.54 -11.84
N GLU A 153 29.08 7.72 -12.73
CA GLU A 153 28.88 7.60 -14.19
C GLU A 153 28.19 6.27 -14.55
N LYS A 154 28.76 5.14 -14.08
CA LYS A 154 28.19 3.79 -14.27
C LYS A 154 26.82 3.63 -13.62
N ASP A 155 26.57 4.30 -12.50
CA ASP A 155 25.27 4.30 -11.83
C ASP A 155 24.22 5.14 -12.59
N ILE A 156 24.64 6.20 -13.28
CA ILE A 156 23.80 7.01 -14.17
C ILE A 156 23.47 6.25 -15.45
N ASP A 157 24.48 5.69 -16.14
CA ASP A 157 24.32 4.91 -17.37
C ASP A 157 23.42 3.67 -17.18
N SER A 158 23.48 3.06 -15.99
CA SER A 158 22.63 1.91 -15.64
C SER A 158 21.26 2.28 -15.05
N GLY A 159 20.86 3.55 -15.11
CA GLY A 159 19.52 4.01 -14.71
C GLY A 159 19.22 3.93 -13.21
N ARG A 160 20.23 3.68 -12.34
CA ARG A 160 20.00 3.38 -10.91
C ARG A 160 19.48 4.57 -10.10
N TRP A 161 19.54 5.78 -10.64
CA TRP A 161 18.84 6.97 -10.11
C TRP A 161 17.31 6.84 -10.11
N ALA A 162 16.71 6.03 -11.00
CA ALA A 162 15.26 5.85 -11.05
C ALA A 162 14.69 5.18 -9.79
N ALA A 163 15.54 4.50 -9.00
CA ALA A 163 15.19 3.89 -7.72
C ALA A 163 15.29 4.86 -6.52
N LEU A 164 15.81 6.08 -6.71
CA LEU A 164 15.71 7.14 -5.70
C LEU A 164 14.28 7.66 -5.64
N ALA A 165 13.77 7.92 -4.43
CA ALA A 165 12.53 8.63 -4.23
C ALA A 165 12.73 9.93 -3.42
N ASP A 166 11.98 10.97 -3.80
CA ASP A 166 11.76 12.17 -2.98
C ASP A 166 10.36 12.20 -2.33
N TRP A 167 10.03 13.30 -1.65
CA TRP A 167 8.71 13.46 -1.04
C TRP A 167 7.58 13.66 -2.07
N ASP A 168 7.86 14.21 -3.26
CA ASP A 168 6.88 14.29 -4.35
C ASP A 168 6.58 12.88 -4.92
N ASP A 169 7.61 12.08 -5.18
CA ASP A 169 7.50 10.64 -5.49
C ASP A 169 6.64 9.90 -4.46
N HIS A 170 6.85 10.16 -3.17
CA HIS A 170 6.06 9.55 -2.10
C HIS A 170 4.61 10.05 -2.08
N LEU A 171 4.36 11.32 -2.40
CA LEU A 171 3.00 11.86 -2.50
C LEU A 171 2.22 11.26 -3.68
N GLU A 172 2.89 10.85 -4.76
CA GLU A 172 2.27 10.14 -5.89
C GLU A 172 2.22 8.62 -5.70
N ASN A 173 3.26 8.03 -5.09
CA ASN A 173 3.36 6.62 -4.72
C ASN A 173 3.98 6.44 -3.32
N THR A 174 3.11 6.42 -2.31
CA THR A 174 3.49 6.29 -0.89
C THR A 174 4.30 5.03 -0.53
N THR A 175 4.35 4.00 -1.38
CA THR A 175 5.23 2.83 -1.14
C THR A 175 6.71 3.20 -1.18
N LEU A 176 7.05 4.28 -1.89
CA LEU A 176 8.41 4.80 -1.97
C LEU A 176 8.81 5.42 -0.63
N ASP A 177 9.63 4.70 0.13
CA ASP A 177 10.28 5.21 1.33
C ASP A 177 11.34 6.26 0.97
N TRP A 178 10.93 7.50 0.78
CA TRP A 178 11.82 8.62 0.49
C TRP A 178 12.78 8.97 1.64
N LEU A 179 12.54 8.47 2.87
CA LEU A 179 13.31 8.77 4.07
C LEU A 179 14.57 7.86 4.17
N GLU A 180 14.43 6.53 4.14
CA GLU A 180 15.58 5.59 4.16
C GLU A 180 15.87 4.93 2.79
N ASN A 181 14.84 4.77 1.95
CA ASN A 181 14.78 4.00 0.71
C ASN A 181 14.86 2.45 0.91
N ALA A 182 14.03 1.89 1.80
CA ALA A 182 13.90 0.43 2.07
C ALA A 182 12.43 -0.08 2.23
N GLN A 183 12.15 -1.37 1.95
CA GLN A 183 10.78 -1.92 1.73
C GLN A 183 10.62 -3.49 1.89
N VAL A 184 9.49 -4.04 2.40
CA VAL A 184 8.33 -4.73 1.69
C VAL A 184 8.13 -6.30 1.78
N ALA A 185 7.05 -7.13 2.08
CA ALA A 185 5.68 -7.05 2.74
C ALA A 185 5.23 -7.79 4.05
N GLY A 186 4.83 -9.06 4.11
CA GLY A 186 5.13 -9.83 5.34
C GLY A 186 6.67 -9.83 5.53
N PHE A 187 7.31 -9.83 4.36
CA PHE A 187 8.64 -9.37 4.10
C PHE A 187 8.93 -7.87 4.42
N TYR A 188 7.97 -6.95 4.74
CA TYR A 188 8.21 -5.53 5.11
C TYR A 188 8.77 -5.62 6.54
N ALA A 189 8.20 -6.48 7.39
CA ALA A 189 8.83 -6.90 8.64
C ALA A 189 10.09 -7.77 8.43
N ALA A 190 10.07 -8.83 7.60
CA ALA A 190 11.24 -9.72 7.46
C ALA A 190 12.49 -8.99 6.90
N ALA A 191 12.32 -8.16 5.86
CA ALA A 191 13.38 -7.31 5.33
C ALA A 191 13.93 -6.38 6.41
N ARG A 192 13.07 -5.80 7.25
CA ARG A 192 13.49 -4.91 8.34
C ARG A 192 14.25 -5.67 9.43
N VAL A 193 13.82 -6.88 9.78
CA VAL A 193 14.53 -7.80 10.69
C VAL A 193 15.93 -8.11 10.14
N LEU A 194 16.02 -8.60 8.90
CA LEU A 194 17.30 -8.97 8.26
C LEU A 194 18.23 -7.74 8.10
N GLN A 195 17.71 -6.63 7.56
CA GLN A 195 18.44 -5.38 7.36
C GLN A 195 19.01 -4.82 8.68
N LYS A 196 18.23 -4.79 9.76
CA LYS A 196 18.71 -4.30 11.06
C LYS A 196 19.62 -5.29 11.77
N PHE A 197 19.40 -6.59 11.59
CA PHE A 197 20.32 -7.60 12.12
C PHE A 197 21.70 -7.47 11.44
N ASP A 198 21.75 -7.35 10.12
CA ASP A 198 22.99 -7.09 9.36
C ASP A 198 23.66 -5.77 9.76
N ALA A 199 22.87 -4.72 10.00
CA ALA A 199 23.39 -3.41 10.43
C ALA A 199 24.00 -3.42 11.85
N ALA A 200 23.59 -4.36 12.71
CA ALA A 200 24.09 -4.50 14.08
C ALA A 200 25.19 -5.56 14.24
N HIS A 201 25.18 -6.63 13.43
CA HIS A 201 26.06 -7.80 13.60
C HIS A 201 27.00 -8.06 12.41
N GLY A 202 26.86 -7.30 11.32
CA GLY A 202 27.59 -7.50 10.07
C GLY A 202 26.77 -8.27 9.03
N SER A 203 26.96 -7.94 7.75
CA SER A 203 26.18 -8.51 6.65
C SER A 203 26.44 -10.01 6.48
N GLY A 204 25.37 -10.80 6.45
CA GLY A 204 25.46 -12.26 6.34
C GLY A 204 25.81 -12.97 7.65
N ALA A 205 25.78 -12.26 8.78
CA ALA A 205 25.88 -12.89 10.09
C ALA A 205 24.74 -13.90 10.33
N GLY A 206 25.10 -15.07 10.85
CA GLY A 206 24.15 -16.04 11.39
C GLY A 206 23.57 -15.59 12.73
N GLY A 207 22.55 -16.29 13.22
CA GLY A 207 21.84 -15.96 14.47
C GLY A 207 20.45 -15.34 14.28
N VAL A 208 20.05 -15.06 13.04
CA VAL A 208 18.66 -14.75 12.67
C VAL A 208 18.20 -15.68 11.53
N ALA A 209 16.95 -16.13 11.61
CA ALA A 209 16.24 -16.85 10.56
C ALA A 209 14.77 -16.43 10.56
N VAL A 210 14.12 -16.38 9.40
CA VAL A 210 12.73 -15.94 9.25
C VAL A 210 11.95 -16.92 8.38
N HIS A 211 11.04 -17.67 8.99
CA HIS A 211 10.17 -18.62 8.30
C HIS A 211 8.80 -17.96 8.07
N MET A 212 8.37 -17.86 6.82
CA MET A 212 7.08 -17.30 6.42
C MET A 212 6.11 -18.42 6.04
N TYR A 213 5.06 -18.56 6.83
CA TYR A 213 3.94 -19.46 6.58
C TYR A 213 2.84 -18.77 5.76
N GLU A 214 2.36 -19.41 4.70
CA GLU A 214 1.26 -18.95 3.86
C GLU A 214 0.35 -20.14 3.52
N ARG A 215 -0.98 -19.96 3.63
CA ARG A 215 -1.96 -21.03 3.42
C ARG A 215 -2.08 -21.43 1.95
N LEU A 216 -1.71 -20.53 1.03
CA LEU A 216 -1.73 -20.78 -0.41
C LEU A 216 -0.35 -21.23 -0.89
N PRO A 217 -0.25 -21.96 -2.03
CA PRO A 217 1.00 -22.14 -2.76
C PRO A 217 1.68 -20.82 -3.16
N THR A 218 0.92 -19.73 -3.23
CA THR A 218 1.35 -18.44 -3.77
C THR A 218 1.51 -17.39 -2.67
N PRO A 219 2.65 -16.67 -2.61
CA PRO A 219 2.86 -15.57 -1.67
C PRO A 219 2.09 -14.30 -2.08
N PHE A 220 2.45 -13.18 -1.45
CA PHE A 220 2.08 -11.79 -1.80
C PHE A 220 0.64 -11.36 -1.48
N GLY A 221 -0.28 -12.30 -1.19
CA GLY A 221 -1.60 -12.01 -0.62
C GLY A 221 -2.40 -10.99 -1.44
N LEU A 222 -2.83 -9.89 -0.80
CA LEU A 222 -3.63 -8.85 -1.47
C LEU A 222 -2.89 -8.06 -2.56
N VAL A 223 -1.57 -8.16 -2.70
CA VAL A 223 -0.88 -7.61 -3.89
C VAL A 223 -1.26 -8.41 -5.13
N ARG A 224 -1.30 -9.74 -5.00
CA ARG A 224 -1.66 -10.69 -6.07
C ARG A 224 -3.17 -10.86 -6.24
N TYR A 225 -3.95 -10.77 -5.15
CA TYR A 225 -5.38 -11.10 -5.12
C TYR A 225 -6.34 -9.94 -4.76
N GLY A 226 -5.82 -8.76 -4.40
CA GLY A 226 -6.61 -7.59 -4.02
C GLY A 226 -6.45 -6.41 -4.98
N VAL A 227 -5.20 -5.98 -5.24
CA VAL A 227 -4.86 -4.91 -6.19
C VAL A 227 -5.50 -5.19 -7.55
N ALA A 228 -6.16 -4.20 -8.13
CA ALA A 228 -6.86 -4.35 -9.38
C ALA A 228 -5.92 -4.77 -10.53
N PRO A 229 -6.38 -5.60 -11.49
CA PRO A 229 -5.58 -6.06 -12.63
C PRO A 229 -5.14 -4.93 -13.56
N ASP A 230 -5.80 -3.77 -13.51
CA ASP A 230 -5.43 -2.56 -14.22
C ASP A 230 -4.65 -1.53 -13.39
N HIS A 231 -4.12 -1.96 -12.22
CA HIS A 231 -3.08 -1.27 -11.46
C HIS A 231 -1.78 -2.11 -11.36
N PRO A 232 -1.19 -2.58 -12.49
CA PRO A 232 0.00 -3.43 -12.45
C PRO A 232 1.20 -2.73 -11.80
N GLU A 233 1.28 -1.41 -11.86
CA GLU A 233 2.35 -0.61 -11.27
C GLU A 233 2.39 -0.69 -9.74
N VAL A 234 1.23 -0.91 -9.10
CA VAL A 234 1.10 -1.11 -7.65
C VAL A 234 1.63 -2.48 -7.22
N ARG A 235 1.70 -3.46 -8.16
CA ARG A 235 2.25 -4.80 -7.90
C ARG A 235 3.77 -4.89 -8.05
N ASN A 236 4.46 -3.84 -8.51
CA ASN A 236 5.92 -3.80 -8.61
C ASN A 236 6.66 -4.07 -7.28
N VAL A 237 5.97 -3.96 -6.15
CA VAL A 237 6.46 -4.39 -4.83
C VAL A 237 6.85 -5.89 -4.77
N GLU A 238 6.32 -6.72 -5.67
CA GLU A 238 6.68 -8.14 -5.81
C GLU A 238 8.18 -8.35 -6.05
N HIS A 239 8.84 -7.45 -6.80
CA HIS A 239 10.30 -7.49 -6.99
C HIS A 239 11.07 -7.36 -5.68
N LYS A 240 10.50 -6.67 -4.67
CA LYS A 240 11.14 -6.54 -3.36
C LYS A 240 10.90 -7.76 -2.48
N PHE A 241 9.74 -8.41 -2.59
CA PHE A 241 9.47 -9.68 -1.94
C PHE A 241 10.44 -10.77 -2.42
N ASP A 242 10.66 -10.84 -3.74
CA ASP A 242 11.60 -11.75 -4.39
C ASP A 242 13.05 -11.55 -3.91
N GLN A 243 13.51 -10.31 -3.74
CA GLN A 243 14.83 -10.04 -3.13
C GLN A 243 14.96 -10.61 -1.71
N VAL A 244 13.92 -10.50 -0.89
CA VAL A 244 13.93 -10.99 0.50
C VAL A 244 13.78 -12.51 0.55
N ALA A 245 13.01 -13.08 -0.37
CA ALA A 245 12.83 -14.53 -0.50
C ALA A 245 14.13 -15.29 -0.87
N ARG A 246 15.10 -14.58 -1.44
CA ARG A 246 16.43 -15.09 -1.82
C ARG A 246 17.51 -14.88 -0.75
N ASP A 247 17.20 -14.28 0.40
CA ASP A 247 18.12 -14.25 1.54
C ASP A 247 18.21 -15.68 2.12
N PRO A 248 19.41 -16.28 2.30
CA PRO A 248 19.55 -17.65 2.80
C PRO A 248 19.07 -17.86 4.25
N ARG A 249 18.73 -16.78 4.97
CA ARG A 249 18.10 -16.81 6.31
C ARG A 249 16.58 -16.72 6.25
N PHE A 250 16.00 -16.52 5.06
CA PHE A 250 14.56 -16.52 4.84
C PHE A 250 14.10 -17.88 4.32
N THR A 251 12.90 -18.32 4.70
CA THR A 251 12.30 -19.56 4.18
C THR A 251 10.81 -19.37 3.97
N PHE A 252 10.33 -19.58 2.74
CA PHE A 252 8.90 -19.60 2.42
C PHE A 252 8.33 -21.01 2.60
N LEU A 253 7.19 -21.11 3.29
CA LEU A 253 6.45 -22.33 3.59
C LEU A 253 5.00 -22.13 3.16
N GLY A 254 4.78 -22.16 1.84
CA GLY A 254 3.46 -22.08 1.20
C GLY A 254 2.68 -23.39 1.30
N ASN A 255 1.38 -23.29 1.04
CA ASN A 255 0.36 -24.32 1.27
C ASN A 255 0.21 -24.77 2.74
N VAL A 256 0.69 -23.99 3.72
CA VAL A 256 0.64 -24.30 5.15
C VAL A 256 -0.22 -23.28 5.90
N ARG A 257 -1.43 -23.68 6.30
CA ARG A 257 -2.30 -22.92 7.19
C ARG A 257 -1.85 -23.11 8.64
N VAL A 258 -1.45 -22.02 9.29
CA VAL A 258 -1.27 -21.99 10.75
C VAL A 258 -2.64 -21.94 11.43
N THR A 259 -2.88 -22.81 12.42
CA THR A 259 -4.13 -22.89 13.17
C THR A 259 -3.89 -23.09 14.68
N GLY A 260 -4.95 -23.34 15.46
CA GLY A 260 -4.85 -23.97 16.78
C GLY A 260 -5.15 -25.47 16.72
N ASP A 261 -4.97 -26.14 17.87
CA ASP A 261 -5.10 -27.61 18.04
C ASP A 261 -6.47 -28.18 17.61
N ALA A 262 -7.53 -27.36 17.55
CA ALA A 262 -8.91 -27.78 17.30
C ALA A 262 -9.47 -27.40 15.92
N ALA A 263 -8.63 -27.00 14.96
CA ALA A 263 -9.10 -26.62 13.62
C ALA A 263 -9.43 -27.85 12.76
N PRO A 264 -10.53 -27.82 11.96
CA PRO A 264 -10.80 -28.87 10.99
C PRO A 264 -9.78 -28.83 9.84
N PRO A 265 -9.41 -29.98 9.24
CA PRO A 265 -8.52 -30.01 8.09
C PRO A 265 -9.18 -29.39 6.85
N SER A 266 -8.43 -28.62 6.08
CA SER A 266 -8.86 -27.95 4.84
C SER A 266 -8.04 -28.44 3.63
N PRO A 267 -8.11 -29.74 3.25
CA PRO A 267 -7.37 -30.26 2.10
C PRO A 267 -7.73 -29.48 0.82
N PRO A 268 -6.79 -29.27 -0.11
CA PRO A 268 -5.41 -29.80 -0.14
C PRO A 268 -4.38 -28.95 0.65
N THR A 269 -4.82 -27.93 1.39
CA THR A 269 -3.94 -27.12 2.25
C THR A 269 -3.54 -27.89 3.50
N GLU A 270 -2.25 -27.83 3.84
CA GLU A 270 -1.66 -28.45 5.02
C GLU A 270 -1.91 -27.60 6.27
N HIS A 271 -1.91 -28.23 7.44
CA HIS A 271 -2.23 -27.57 8.72
C HIS A 271 -1.11 -27.76 9.73
N VAL A 272 -0.76 -26.69 10.47
CA VAL A 272 0.17 -26.74 11.60
C VAL A 272 -0.35 -25.89 12.76
N SER A 273 -0.36 -26.43 13.98
CA SER A 273 -0.79 -25.71 15.17
C SER A 273 0.27 -24.71 15.64
N LEU A 274 -0.16 -23.56 16.14
CA LEU A 274 0.67 -22.64 16.92
C LEU A 274 1.44 -23.33 18.05
N ARG A 275 0.91 -24.42 18.62
CA ARG A 275 1.56 -25.21 19.66
C ARG A 275 2.71 -26.06 19.12
N GLU A 276 2.61 -26.53 17.88
CA GLU A 276 3.68 -27.24 17.18
C GLU A 276 4.77 -26.26 16.71
N LEU A 277 4.40 -25.02 16.37
CA LEU A 277 5.34 -23.95 16.01
C LEU A 277 6.11 -23.40 17.22
N ALA A 278 5.46 -23.20 18.37
CA ALA A 278 6.02 -22.43 19.48
C ALA A 278 7.39 -22.91 20.03
N PRO A 279 7.71 -24.21 20.09
CA PRO A 279 9.07 -24.69 20.45
C PRO A 279 10.18 -24.23 19.51
N TYR A 280 9.88 -23.97 18.24
CA TYR A 280 10.87 -23.74 17.18
C TYR A 280 11.27 -22.28 17.00
N TYR A 281 10.52 -21.33 17.58
CA TYR A 281 10.71 -19.89 17.35
C TYR A 281 10.83 -19.08 18.64
N THR A 282 11.73 -18.10 18.63
CA THR A 282 11.86 -17.11 19.71
C THR A 282 10.71 -16.11 19.71
N HIS A 283 10.21 -15.73 18.52
CA HIS A 283 9.13 -14.77 18.32
C HIS A 283 8.26 -15.19 17.12
N ILE A 284 6.96 -14.86 17.13
CA ILE A 284 6.05 -15.06 16.01
C ILE A 284 5.30 -13.77 15.68
N LEU A 285 5.18 -13.46 14.38
CA LEU A 285 4.47 -12.29 13.87
C LEU A 285 3.23 -12.70 13.09
N PHE A 286 2.05 -12.37 13.62
CA PHE A 286 0.77 -12.56 12.96
C PHE A 286 0.52 -11.46 11.92
N ALA A 287 0.57 -11.83 10.64
CA ALA A 287 0.43 -10.89 9.51
C ALA A 287 -0.69 -11.28 8.50
N TYR A 288 -1.61 -12.17 8.88
CA TYR A 288 -2.63 -12.73 7.97
C TYR A 288 -3.76 -11.75 7.54
N GLY A 289 -3.66 -10.47 7.92
CA GLY A 289 -4.51 -9.39 7.42
C GLY A 289 -6.00 -9.54 7.75
N ALA A 290 -6.85 -9.09 6.83
CA ALA A 290 -8.31 -9.16 6.94
C ALA A 290 -8.88 -9.91 5.72
N SER A 291 -9.37 -11.14 5.96
CA SER A 291 -9.74 -12.12 4.93
C SER A 291 -11.24 -12.27 4.70
N ASP A 292 -12.06 -11.37 5.25
CA ASP A 292 -13.52 -11.52 5.28
C ASP A 292 -14.26 -10.19 5.03
N ALA A 293 -15.53 -10.28 4.67
CA ALA A 293 -16.40 -9.13 4.43
C ALA A 293 -16.96 -8.56 5.75
N ARG A 294 -17.23 -7.25 5.77
CA ARG A 294 -18.30 -6.72 6.65
C ARG A 294 -19.64 -6.96 5.97
N GLU A 295 -20.51 -7.69 6.65
CA GLU A 295 -21.90 -7.88 6.22
C GLU A 295 -22.69 -6.56 6.32
N LEU A 296 -23.78 -6.46 5.56
CA LEU A 296 -24.71 -5.33 5.64
C LEU A 296 -25.72 -5.49 6.78
N HIS A 297 -25.99 -6.72 7.23
CA HIS A 297 -26.99 -7.07 8.25
C HIS A 297 -28.39 -6.51 7.96
N VAL A 298 -28.81 -6.55 6.69
CA VAL A 298 -30.15 -6.19 6.21
C VAL A 298 -30.83 -7.37 5.51
N PRO A 299 -32.17 -7.45 5.47
CA PRO A 299 -32.88 -8.49 4.72
C PRO A 299 -32.47 -8.53 3.25
N GLY A 300 -32.37 -9.74 2.69
CA GLY A 300 -31.88 -10.00 1.34
C GLY A 300 -30.36 -9.91 1.19
N SER A 301 -29.60 -9.67 2.26
CA SER A 301 -28.13 -9.73 2.28
C SER A 301 -27.63 -11.03 2.92
N GLY A 302 -26.33 -11.15 3.24
CA GLY A 302 -25.77 -12.31 3.97
C GLY A 302 -25.82 -13.67 3.24
N GLY A 303 -26.35 -13.72 2.01
CA GLY A 303 -26.61 -14.96 1.27
C GLY A 303 -28.09 -15.27 1.05
N GLU A 304 -29.02 -14.50 1.63
CA GLU A 304 -30.48 -14.71 1.51
C GLU A 304 -31.01 -14.62 0.07
N LEU A 305 -30.34 -13.85 -0.80
CA LEU A 305 -30.66 -13.73 -2.23
C LEU A 305 -29.43 -13.99 -3.10
N ASP A 306 -29.65 -14.50 -4.32
CA ASP A 306 -28.65 -14.47 -5.39
C ASP A 306 -28.41 -13.06 -5.94
N ARG A 307 -27.22 -12.88 -6.54
CA ARG A 307 -26.71 -11.59 -7.04
C ARG A 307 -26.58 -10.50 -5.95
N VAL A 308 -26.47 -10.90 -4.68
CA VAL A 308 -26.02 -10.03 -3.58
C VAL A 308 -24.71 -10.60 -3.02
N TYR A 309 -23.60 -9.92 -3.29
CA TYR A 309 -22.23 -10.36 -2.96
C TYR A 309 -21.48 -9.30 -2.16
N SER A 310 -20.38 -9.67 -1.50
CA SER A 310 -19.45 -8.68 -0.96
C SER A 310 -18.44 -8.24 -2.02
N ALA A 311 -17.81 -7.09 -1.80
CA ALA A 311 -16.73 -6.64 -2.67
C ALA A 311 -15.49 -7.53 -2.58
N ILE A 312 -15.20 -8.17 -1.43
CA ILE A 312 -14.08 -9.10 -1.31
C ILE A 312 -14.31 -10.36 -2.18
N ASP A 313 -15.53 -10.91 -2.20
CA ASP A 313 -15.86 -12.06 -3.08
C ASP A 313 -15.61 -11.70 -4.56
N PHE A 314 -16.08 -10.52 -4.97
CA PHE A 314 -15.98 -10.06 -6.35
C PHE A 314 -14.54 -9.74 -6.77
N VAL A 315 -13.75 -9.13 -5.88
CA VAL A 315 -12.33 -8.83 -6.09
C VAL A 315 -11.49 -10.10 -6.14
N GLN A 316 -11.70 -11.03 -5.19
CA GLN A 316 -11.04 -12.33 -5.19
C GLN A 316 -11.37 -13.13 -6.46
N TRP A 317 -12.62 -13.09 -6.90
CA TRP A 317 -13.06 -13.73 -8.13
C TRP A 317 -12.35 -13.18 -9.37
N TYR A 318 -12.35 -11.86 -9.60
CA TYR A 318 -11.68 -11.30 -10.78
C TYR A 318 -10.15 -11.36 -10.73
N ASN A 319 -9.55 -11.42 -9.54
CA ASN A 319 -8.10 -11.62 -9.39
C ASN A 319 -7.69 -13.10 -9.35
N GLY A 320 -8.61 -14.06 -9.53
CA GLY A 320 -8.28 -15.49 -9.62
C GLY A 320 -7.85 -16.14 -8.30
N HIS A 321 -8.37 -15.69 -7.16
CA HIS A 321 -8.11 -16.30 -5.86
C HIS A 321 -8.82 -17.67 -5.75
N PRO A 322 -8.13 -18.78 -5.37
CA PRO A 322 -8.71 -20.13 -5.39
C PRO A 322 -10.06 -20.29 -4.67
N ASP A 323 -10.20 -19.76 -3.45
CA ASP A 323 -11.46 -19.81 -2.68
C ASP A 323 -12.69 -19.26 -3.44
N ALA A 324 -12.49 -18.32 -4.38
CA ALA A 324 -13.56 -17.72 -5.18
C ALA A 324 -13.91 -18.52 -6.45
N HIS A 325 -13.19 -19.62 -6.71
CA HIS A 325 -13.34 -20.49 -7.88
C HIS A 325 -13.63 -21.97 -7.56
N VAL A 326 -13.81 -22.30 -6.28
CA VAL A 326 -14.22 -23.64 -5.83
C VAL A 326 -15.53 -24.12 -6.47
N ALA A 327 -15.75 -25.44 -6.46
CA ALA A 327 -17.00 -26.03 -6.94
C ALA A 327 -18.21 -25.44 -6.19
N GLY A 328 -19.16 -24.89 -6.95
CA GLY A 328 -20.34 -24.20 -6.39
C GLY A 328 -20.14 -22.70 -6.09
N ALA A 329 -18.99 -22.10 -6.38
CA ALA A 329 -18.76 -20.66 -6.21
C ALA A 329 -19.80 -19.83 -7.00
N ARG A 330 -20.64 -19.07 -6.28
CA ARG A 330 -21.87 -18.44 -6.83
C ARG A 330 -21.60 -17.50 -8.01
N LEU A 331 -20.50 -16.75 -7.99
CA LEU A 331 -20.11 -15.86 -9.10
C LEU A 331 -19.83 -16.61 -10.42
N ASN A 332 -19.33 -17.85 -10.35
CA ASN A 332 -19.15 -18.72 -11.52
C ASN A 332 -20.47 -19.28 -12.10
N ALA A 333 -21.60 -19.09 -11.41
CA ALA A 333 -22.92 -19.47 -11.91
C ALA A 333 -23.72 -18.28 -12.50
N VAL A 334 -23.27 -17.03 -12.32
CA VAL A 334 -24.06 -15.84 -12.71
C VAL A 334 -24.19 -15.72 -14.24
N ASP A 335 -25.44 -15.75 -14.70
CA ASP A 335 -25.89 -15.16 -15.96
C ASP A 335 -26.04 -13.64 -15.80
N GLY A 336 -25.19 -12.87 -16.47
CA GLY A 336 -25.24 -11.41 -16.46
C GLY A 336 -25.92 -10.77 -17.66
N THR A 337 -26.51 -11.55 -18.58
CA THR A 337 -27.21 -10.99 -19.76
C THR A 337 -28.42 -10.12 -19.37
N ARG A 338 -28.91 -10.30 -18.13
CA ARG A 338 -30.02 -9.57 -17.49
C ARG A 338 -29.55 -8.63 -16.36
N ILE A 339 -28.25 -8.39 -16.20
CA ILE A 339 -27.72 -7.43 -15.22
C ILE A 339 -27.51 -6.08 -15.94
N HIS A 340 -28.41 -5.14 -15.72
CA HIS A 340 -28.39 -3.80 -16.33
C HIS A 340 -28.00 -2.72 -15.31
N ASP A 341 -28.60 -2.74 -14.12
CA ASP A 341 -28.36 -1.76 -13.06
C ASP A 341 -27.69 -2.43 -11.84
N VAL A 342 -26.46 -2.02 -11.55
CA VAL A 342 -25.63 -2.55 -10.45
C VAL A 342 -25.56 -1.54 -9.30
N ALA A 343 -25.89 -1.98 -8.09
CA ALA A 343 -25.80 -1.17 -6.87
C ALA A 343 -24.58 -1.57 -6.03
N VAL A 344 -23.55 -0.73 -6.03
CA VAL A 344 -22.38 -0.90 -5.15
C VAL A 344 -22.62 -0.11 -3.86
N VAL A 345 -22.59 -0.79 -2.71
CA VAL A 345 -22.80 -0.13 -1.41
C VAL A 345 -21.46 0.32 -0.83
N GLY A 346 -21.24 1.62 -0.76
CA GLY A 346 -19.99 2.24 -0.32
C GLY A 346 -19.26 3.02 -1.43
N ALA A 347 -18.30 3.86 -1.04
CA ALA A 347 -17.47 4.66 -1.95
C ALA A 347 -16.06 4.88 -1.40
N GLY A 348 -15.35 3.77 -1.13
CA GLY A 348 -13.88 3.75 -1.08
C GLY A 348 -13.31 3.28 -2.42
N ASN A 349 -11.98 3.17 -2.54
CA ASN A 349 -11.32 2.79 -3.81
C ASN A 349 -11.86 1.46 -4.38
N VAL A 350 -12.04 0.45 -3.53
CA VAL A 350 -12.61 -0.86 -3.91
C VAL A 350 -13.99 -0.76 -4.59
N ALA A 351 -14.81 0.25 -4.26
CA ALA A 351 -16.09 0.47 -4.92
C ALA A 351 -15.91 1.03 -6.35
N LEU A 352 -14.89 1.87 -6.57
CA LEU A 352 -14.47 2.31 -7.90
C LEU A 352 -13.78 1.17 -8.67
N ASP A 353 -13.01 0.30 -8.02
CA ASP A 353 -12.38 -0.85 -8.67
C ASP A 353 -13.44 -1.83 -9.19
N VAL A 354 -14.42 -2.21 -8.36
CA VAL A 354 -15.58 -3.03 -8.79
C VAL A 354 -16.31 -2.37 -9.96
N ALA A 355 -16.61 -1.07 -9.89
CA ALA A 355 -17.28 -0.36 -10.97
C ALA A 355 -16.44 -0.29 -12.25
N ARG A 356 -15.14 -0.02 -12.15
CA ARG A 356 -14.21 0.09 -13.28
C ARG A 356 -14.01 -1.25 -13.98
N ILE A 357 -13.81 -2.33 -13.23
CA ILE A 357 -13.67 -3.68 -13.79
C ILE A 357 -14.94 -4.13 -14.51
N LEU A 358 -16.12 -3.91 -13.91
CA LEU A 358 -17.41 -4.13 -14.58
C LEU A 358 -17.52 -3.33 -15.87
N LEU A 359 -17.29 -2.01 -15.82
CA LEU A 359 -17.53 -1.11 -16.96
C LEU A 359 -16.44 -1.15 -18.05
N ARG A 360 -15.26 -1.71 -17.75
CA ARG A 360 -14.22 -2.03 -18.74
C ARG A 360 -14.41 -3.38 -19.43
N GLN A 361 -15.09 -4.34 -18.80
CA GLN A 361 -15.20 -5.71 -19.35
C GLN A 361 -16.63 -6.12 -19.72
N CYS A 362 -17.67 -5.33 -19.38
CA CYS A 362 -19.05 -5.62 -19.78
C CYS A 362 -19.23 -5.66 -21.32
N ARG A 363 -20.37 -6.19 -21.77
CA ARG A 363 -20.75 -6.31 -23.18
C ARG A 363 -20.64 -4.98 -23.96
N ALA A 364 -20.92 -3.86 -23.29
CA ALA A 364 -20.87 -2.51 -23.87
C ALA A 364 -19.46 -1.89 -23.92
N ALA A 365 -18.44 -2.55 -23.37
CA ALA A 365 -17.07 -2.05 -23.40
C ALA A 365 -16.41 -2.26 -24.78
N PRO A 366 -15.87 -1.21 -25.41
CA PRO A 366 -15.09 -1.31 -26.65
C PRO A 366 -13.90 -2.26 -26.50
N PRO A 367 -13.50 -3.03 -27.54
CA PRO A 367 -12.41 -3.99 -27.46
C PRO A 367 -11.11 -3.42 -26.89
N GLU A 368 -10.76 -2.19 -27.28
CA GLU A 368 -9.57 -1.46 -26.86
C GLU A 368 -9.62 -0.90 -25.43
N GLN A 369 -10.71 -1.10 -24.69
CA GLN A 369 -10.86 -0.73 -23.28
C GLN A 369 -10.96 -1.94 -22.34
N ARG A 370 -11.00 -3.15 -22.90
CA ARG A 370 -11.11 -4.41 -22.16
C ARG A 370 -9.86 -4.70 -21.34
N LEU A 371 -9.96 -5.73 -20.50
CA LEU A 371 -8.91 -6.17 -19.57
C LEU A 371 -8.11 -7.36 -20.14
N THR A 372 -8.12 -7.54 -21.46
CA THR A 372 -7.62 -8.73 -22.16
C THR A 372 -6.11 -8.91 -22.16
N ASP A 373 -5.35 -7.86 -21.87
CA ASP A 373 -3.90 -7.81 -21.66
C ASP A 373 -3.48 -8.05 -20.19
N THR A 374 -4.44 -7.89 -19.26
CA THR A 374 -4.22 -8.01 -17.81
C THR A 374 -4.22 -9.47 -17.32
N ASP A 375 -4.03 -9.69 -16.02
CA ASP A 375 -4.00 -11.03 -15.41
C ASP A 375 -5.34 -11.56 -14.87
N VAL A 376 -6.46 -10.90 -15.20
CA VAL A 376 -7.81 -11.44 -14.91
C VAL A 376 -7.94 -12.81 -15.58
N PRO A 377 -8.38 -13.87 -14.88
CA PRO A 377 -8.51 -15.20 -15.47
C PRO A 377 -9.40 -15.20 -16.72
N GLN A 378 -9.03 -16.00 -17.73
CA GLN A 378 -9.69 -15.97 -19.04
C GLN A 378 -11.20 -16.24 -18.93
N ALA A 379 -11.61 -17.21 -18.12
CA ALA A 379 -13.02 -17.53 -17.88
C ALA A 379 -13.81 -16.40 -17.20
N VAL A 380 -13.15 -15.48 -16.49
CA VAL A 380 -13.77 -14.28 -15.90
C VAL A 380 -13.91 -13.17 -16.95
N LEU A 381 -12.88 -12.95 -17.77
CA LEU A 381 -12.94 -12.01 -18.90
C LEU A 381 -14.08 -12.36 -19.86
N GLU A 382 -14.22 -13.64 -20.19
CA GLU A 382 -15.28 -14.17 -21.06
C GLU A 382 -16.65 -14.01 -20.42
N ARG A 383 -16.81 -14.35 -19.12
CA ARG A 383 -18.09 -14.18 -18.43
C ARG A 383 -18.52 -12.72 -18.37
N LEU A 384 -17.66 -11.82 -17.93
CA LEU A 384 -17.95 -10.39 -17.83
C LEU A 384 -18.31 -9.78 -19.21
N CYS A 385 -17.70 -10.26 -20.29
CA CYS A 385 -18.03 -9.84 -21.66
C CYS A 385 -19.49 -10.15 -22.07
N THR A 386 -20.18 -11.07 -21.39
CA THR A 386 -21.61 -11.35 -21.62
C THR A 386 -22.56 -10.43 -20.83
N TRP A 387 -22.06 -9.66 -19.87
CA TRP A 387 -22.90 -8.91 -18.93
C TRP A 387 -23.39 -7.60 -19.55
N ASP A 388 -24.69 -7.37 -19.57
CA ASP A 388 -25.33 -6.22 -20.25
C ASP A 388 -25.43 -4.99 -19.34
N VAL A 389 -24.34 -4.66 -18.62
CA VAL A 389 -24.30 -3.59 -17.62
C VAL A 389 -24.46 -2.22 -18.28
N ARG A 390 -25.53 -1.51 -17.93
CA ARG A 390 -25.89 -0.18 -18.43
C ARG A 390 -25.63 0.92 -17.41
N HIS A 391 -25.69 0.59 -16.12
CA HIS A 391 -25.41 1.51 -15.03
C HIS A 391 -24.73 0.87 -13.82
N VAL A 392 -23.83 1.61 -13.17
CA VAL A 392 -23.30 1.28 -11.82
C VAL A 392 -23.49 2.48 -10.88
N GLY A 393 -24.35 2.32 -9.87
CA GLY A 393 -24.59 3.32 -8.83
C GLY A 393 -23.80 3.04 -7.55
N LEU A 394 -23.06 4.02 -7.05
CA LEU A 394 -22.34 3.95 -5.76
C LEU A 394 -23.21 4.56 -4.64
N TYR A 395 -23.82 3.73 -3.79
CA TYR A 395 -24.76 4.17 -2.74
C TYR A 395 -24.03 4.41 -1.42
N VAL A 396 -24.19 5.61 -0.84
CA VAL A 396 -23.49 6.01 0.39
C VAL A 396 -24.37 6.70 1.41
N ARG A 397 -24.26 6.24 2.67
CA ARG A 397 -25.01 6.74 3.84
C ARG A 397 -24.61 8.13 4.35
N ARG A 398 -23.90 8.94 3.56
CA ARG A 398 -23.39 10.28 3.93
C ARG A 398 -23.39 11.21 2.70
N GLY A 399 -22.96 12.45 2.87
CA GLY A 399 -22.86 13.43 1.80
C GLY A 399 -21.58 13.29 0.96
N ALA A 400 -21.42 14.23 0.02
CA ALA A 400 -20.26 14.24 -0.87
C ALA A 400 -18.94 14.58 -0.13
N ALA A 401 -19.02 15.31 0.99
CA ALA A 401 -17.86 15.66 1.80
C ALA A 401 -17.17 14.42 2.40
N GLU A 402 -17.93 13.37 2.73
CA GLU A 402 -17.43 12.18 3.41
C GLU A 402 -17.17 10.97 2.48
N LEU A 403 -17.12 11.19 1.16
CA LEU A 403 -16.66 10.20 0.17
C LEU A 403 -15.21 9.77 0.47
N ALA A 404 -14.93 8.47 0.38
CA ALA A 404 -13.70 7.88 0.92
C ALA A 404 -12.69 7.44 -0.16
N PHE A 405 -13.08 7.47 -1.45
CA PHE A 405 -12.14 7.20 -2.55
C PHE A 405 -11.15 8.36 -2.76
N THR A 406 -9.98 8.06 -3.31
CA THR A 406 -8.90 9.02 -3.55
C THR A 406 -8.89 9.61 -4.98
N ASN A 407 -8.05 10.63 -5.19
CA ASN A 407 -8.06 11.48 -6.38
C ASN A 407 -7.45 10.84 -7.65
N LYS A 408 -6.78 9.68 -7.52
CA LYS A 408 -6.23 8.90 -8.65
C LYS A 408 -7.34 8.03 -9.26
N GLU A 409 -7.97 7.23 -8.42
CA GLU A 409 -9.00 6.25 -8.74
C GLU A 409 -10.26 6.93 -9.29
N LEU A 410 -10.64 8.08 -8.71
CA LEU A 410 -11.68 8.93 -9.29
C LEU A 410 -11.30 9.42 -10.70
N ARG A 411 -10.03 9.79 -10.92
CA ARG A 411 -9.57 10.32 -12.23
C ARG A 411 -9.58 9.25 -13.31
N GLU A 412 -9.21 8.03 -12.95
CA GLU A 412 -9.29 6.85 -13.82
C GLU A 412 -10.74 6.54 -14.18
N MET A 413 -11.65 6.51 -13.21
CA MET A 413 -13.07 6.29 -13.46
C MET A 413 -13.71 7.42 -14.30
N LEU A 414 -13.22 8.65 -14.18
CA LEU A 414 -13.61 9.79 -15.01
C LEU A 414 -12.94 9.80 -16.41
N SER A 415 -11.83 9.09 -16.62
CA SER A 415 -11.05 9.14 -17.87
C SER A 415 -11.46 8.10 -18.91
N LEU A 416 -12.26 7.10 -18.51
CA LEU A 416 -12.84 6.08 -19.40
C LEU A 416 -13.57 6.76 -20.59
N PRO A 417 -13.26 6.41 -21.84
CA PRO A 417 -13.74 7.12 -23.02
C PRO A 417 -15.21 6.82 -23.36
N HIS A 418 -15.71 5.64 -23.00
CA HIS A 418 -17.06 5.16 -23.30
C HIS A 418 -18.05 5.28 -22.14
N VAL A 419 -17.59 5.63 -20.93
CA VAL A 419 -18.41 5.64 -19.71
C VAL A 419 -18.64 7.07 -19.21
N ALA A 420 -19.90 7.50 -19.11
CA ALA A 420 -20.24 8.80 -18.56
C ALA A 420 -20.64 8.75 -17.07
N LEU A 421 -20.18 9.73 -16.29
CA LEU A 421 -20.67 10.01 -14.94
C LEU A 421 -22.03 10.72 -15.02
N ARG A 422 -23.08 10.13 -14.44
CA ARG A 422 -24.33 10.83 -14.12
C ARG A 422 -24.00 11.98 -13.14
N PRO A 423 -24.24 13.25 -13.50
CA PRO A 423 -23.81 14.37 -12.67
C PRO A 423 -24.58 14.44 -11.35
N LEU A 424 -23.87 14.80 -10.28
CA LEU A 424 -24.47 15.22 -9.02
C LEU A 424 -25.03 16.64 -9.15
N ASP A 425 -26.00 16.99 -8.31
CA ASP A 425 -26.51 18.36 -8.19
C ASP A 425 -25.35 19.34 -7.85
N PRO A 426 -25.12 20.38 -8.67
CA PRO A 426 -24.12 21.42 -8.39
C PRO A 426 -24.25 22.05 -7.00
N ALA A 427 -25.47 22.22 -6.47
CA ALA A 427 -25.70 22.80 -5.15
C ALA A 427 -25.20 21.88 -4.02
N VAL A 428 -25.34 20.56 -4.18
CA VAL A 428 -24.82 19.57 -3.22
C VAL A 428 -23.29 19.53 -3.26
N LEU A 429 -22.69 19.67 -4.46
CA LEU A 429 -21.23 19.77 -4.60
C LEU A 429 -20.68 21.08 -4.03
N ASP A 430 -21.38 22.21 -4.20
CA ASP A 430 -20.96 23.50 -3.64
C ASP A 430 -21.12 23.56 -2.11
N ALA A 431 -22.18 22.95 -1.55
CA ALA A 431 -22.31 22.76 -0.11
C ALA A 431 -21.18 21.88 0.46
N ALA A 432 -20.82 20.79 -0.23
CA ALA A 432 -19.71 19.94 0.17
C ALA A 432 -18.33 20.64 0.04
N LEU A 433 -18.15 21.52 -0.96
CA LEU A 433 -16.95 22.36 -1.09
C LEU A 433 -16.86 23.38 0.06
N ALA A 434 -17.98 24.01 0.43
CA ALA A 434 -18.05 24.91 1.56
C ALA A 434 -17.75 24.21 2.90
N HIS A 435 -18.22 22.97 3.08
CA HIS A 435 -17.85 22.14 4.24
C HIS A 435 -16.36 21.75 4.21
N ALA A 436 -15.83 21.26 3.09
CA ALA A 436 -14.41 20.91 2.96
C ALA A 436 -13.48 22.10 3.23
N ALA A 437 -13.91 23.32 2.91
CA ALA A 437 -13.19 24.55 3.22
C ALA A 437 -13.07 24.87 4.72
N GLN A 438 -13.92 24.29 5.59
CA GLN A 438 -13.88 24.45 7.04
C GLN A 438 -12.88 23.49 7.72
N SER A 439 -12.36 22.49 7.02
CA SER A 439 -11.35 21.57 7.56
C SER A 439 -10.07 22.30 7.97
N SER A 440 -9.63 22.06 9.21
CA SER A 440 -8.39 22.60 9.78
C SER A 440 -7.14 21.91 9.23
N ASP A 441 -7.23 20.64 8.82
CA ASP A 441 -6.16 19.96 8.09
C ASP A 441 -6.13 20.43 6.63
N ALA A 442 -5.01 21.08 6.27
CA ALA A 442 -4.73 21.56 4.92
C ALA A 442 -4.59 20.42 3.88
N GLY A 443 -4.14 19.23 4.30
CA GLY A 443 -4.04 18.04 3.46
C GLY A 443 -5.41 17.53 3.03
N THR A 444 -6.25 17.17 4.01
CA THR A 444 -7.65 16.77 3.81
C THR A 444 -8.42 17.84 3.04
N LYS A 445 -8.29 19.12 3.41
CA LYS A 445 -8.93 20.25 2.70
C LYS A 445 -8.56 20.26 1.22
N ARG A 446 -7.26 20.20 0.88
CA ARG A 446 -6.78 20.17 -0.51
C ARG A 446 -7.30 18.94 -1.27
N ALA A 447 -7.19 17.75 -0.66
CA ALA A 447 -7.59 16.49 -1.27
C ALA A 447 -9.11 16.43 -1.54
N LYS A 448 -9.94 16.89 -0.61
CA LYS A 448 -11.40 16.94 -0.73
C LYS A 448 -11.85 17.99 -1.73
N THR A 449 -11.26 19.19 -1.71
CA THR A 449 -11.56 20.23 -2.71
C THR A 449 -11.28 19.75 -4.12
N ARG A 450 -10.13 19.10 -4.37
CA ARG A 450 -9.79 18.54 -5.69
C ARG A 450 -10.77 17.45 -6.13
N LEU A 451 -11.15 16.55 -5.22
CA LEU A 451 -12.10 15.45 -5.48
C LEU A 451 -13.47 16.00 -5.90
N LEU A 452 -14.01 16.95 -5.13
CA LEU A 452 -15.30 17.57 -5.40
C LEU A 452 -15.29 18.41 -6.70
N GLN A 453 -14.18 19.11 -6.99
CA GLN A 453 -13.98 19.80 -8.27
C GLN A 453 -13.91 18.84 -9.45
N GLN A 454 -13.27 17.67 -9.30
CA GLN A 454 -13.26 16.62 -10.33
C GLN A 454 -14.67 16.06 -10.58
N LEU A 455 -15.48 15.83 -9.53
CA LEU A 455 -16.89 15.45 -9.68
C LEU A 455 -17.72 16.55 -10.36
N LYS A 456 -17.52 17.82 -10.00
CA LYS A 456 -18.24 18.96 -10.61
C LYS A 456 -17.86 19.19 -12.08
N LYS A 457 -16.64 18.84 -12.48
CA LYS A 457 -16.18 18.89 -13.88
C LYS A 457 -16.80 17.80 -14.75
N GLY A 458 -17.12 16.64 -14.18
CA GLY A 458 -17.62 15.47 -14.91
C GLY A 458 -16.54 14.65 -15.62
N SER A 459 -16.99 13.60 -16.30
CA SER A 459 -16.16 12.60 -17.02
C SER A 459 -15.70 13.08 -18.39
N ARG A 460 -14.69 12.39 -18.95
CA ARG A 460 -14.22 12.55 -20.34
C ARG A 460 -15.33 12.23 -21.34
N CYS A 461 -16.07 11.16 -21.11
CA CYS A 461 -17.31 10.88 -21.84
C CYS A 461 -18.42 11.81 -21.32
N ALA A 462 -19.05 12.59 -22.19
CA ALA A 462 -20.10 13.53 -21.79
C ALA A 462 -21.42 12.80 -21.51
N TYR A 463 -22.07 13.11 -20.38
CA TYR A 463 -23.35 12.50 -20.03
C TYR A 463 -24.50 13.06 -20.88
N THR A 464 -25.32 12.15 -21.41
CA THR A 464 -26.67 12.43 -21.92
C THR A 464 -27.65 11.41 -21.32
N PRO A 465 -28.96 11.71 -21.18
CA PRO A 465 -29.92 10.76 -20.63
C PRO A 465 -30.05 9.44 -21.42
N SER A 466 -29.64 9.44 -22.69
CA SER A 466 -29.60 8.27 -23.57
C SER A 466 -28.24 7.56 -23.61
N HIS A 467 -27.22 8.06 -22.90
CA HIS A 467 -25.89 7.45 -22.90
C HIS A 467 -25.88 6.14 -22.09
N SER A 468 -25.17 5.14 -22.61
CA SER A 468 -24.89 3.90 -21.90
C SER A 468 -23.54 3.33 -22.38
N PRO A 469 -22.70 2.77 -21.49
CA PRO A 469 -22.91 2.62 -20.05
C PRO A 469 -22.58 3.89 -19.25
N THR A 470 -23.10 3.97 -18.02
CA THR A 470 -22.88 5.11 -17.09
C THR A 470 -22.51 4.66 -15.69
N TRP A 471 -21.95 5.55 -14.89
CA TRP A 471 -21.84 5.37 -13.44
C TRP A 471 -22.37 6.59 -12.68
N GLY A 472 -22.60 6.47 -11.37
CA GLY A 472 -23.14 7.57 -10.56
C GLY A 472 -22.89 7.38 -9.06
N VAL A 473 -23.19 8.40 -8.27
CA VAL A 473 -23.08 8.36 -6.81
C VAL A 473 -24.41 8.76 -6.18
N HIS A 474 -24.98 7.89 -5.35
CA HIS A 474 -26.24 8.09 -4.65
C HIS A 474 -25.93 8.44 -3.19
N LEU A 475 -25.84 9.74 -2.92
CA LEU A 475 -25.55 10.30 -1.61
C LEU A 475 -26.75 10.14 -0.66
N HIS A 476 -26.51 10.17 0.64
CA HIS A 476 -27.56 10.12 1.68
C HIS A 476 -28.48 8.87 1.58
N ARG A 477 -27.92 7.70 1.23
CA ARG A 477 -28.63 6.41 1.14
C ARG A 477 -27.92 5.31 1.94
N ALA A 478 -28.58 4.76 2.95
CA ALA A 478 -28.17 3.50 3.59
C ALA A 478 -29.02 2.34 3.03
N PRO A 479 -28.47 1.13 2.84
CA PRO A 479 -29.28 -0.02 2.47
C PRO A 479 -30.26 -0.35 3.60
N ARG A 480 -31.52 -0.60 3.24
CA ARG A 480 -32.59 -0.99 4.17
C ARG A 480 -32.95 -2.47 4.03
N ALA A 481 -33.07 -2.93 2.78
CA ALA A 481 -33.33 -4.33 2.40
C ALA A 481 -33.09 -4.52 0.89
N PHE A 482 -32.92 -5.77 0.47
CA PHE A 482 -32.92 -6.18 -0.94
C PHE A 482 -34.05 -7.18 -1.17
N THR A 483 -34.72 -7.11 -2.32
CA THR A 483 -35.83 -8.02 -2.67
C THR A 483 -35.77 -8.48 -4.12
N GLY A 484 -36.40 -9.62 -4.39
CA GLY A 484 -36.47 -10.26 -5.70
C GLY A 484 -36.92 -11.71 -5.58
N ASP A 485 -37.12 -12.39 -6.72
CA ASP A 485 -37.47 -13.81 -6.77
C ASP A 485 -36.20 -14.64 -7.03
N GLY A 486 -35.75 -15.39 -6.03
CA GLY A 486 -34.47 -16.12 -5.98
C GLY A 486 -33.21 -15.23 -5.90
N GLY A 487 -33.15 -14.17 -6.70
CA GLY A 487 -32.06 -13.19 -6.68
C GLY A 487 -32.58 -11.75 -6.77
N VAL A 488 -31.77 -10.79 -6.35
CA VAL A 488 -32.15 -9.38 -6.22
C VAL A 488 -32.64 -8.78 -7.56
N ALA A 489 -33.70 -7.97 -7.45
CA ALA A 489 -34.24 -7.11 -8.50
C ALA A 489 -34.48 -5.68 -8.00
N GLN A 490 -34.71 -5.49 -6.70
CA GLN A 490 -34.87 -4.17 -6.07
C GLN A 490 -33.98 -3.99 -4.86
N ALA A 491 -33.47 -2.77 -4.71
CA ALA A 491 -32.79 -2.30 -3.51
C ALA A 491 -33.62 -1.20 -2.85
N HIS A 492 -33.92 -1.38 -1.57
CA HIS A 492 -34.62 -0.41 -0.74
C HIS A 492 -33.60 0.34 0.11
N TRP A 493 -33.75 1.66 0.20
CA TRP A 493 -32.80 2.55 0.85
C TRP A 493 -33.50 3.40 1.90
N ASP A 494 -32.89 3.51 3.08
CA ASP A 494 -33.21 4.57 4.03
C ASP A 494 -32.51 5.87 3.57
N VAL A 495 -33.26 6.97 3.54
CA VAL A 495 -32.69 8.31 3.33
C VAL A 495 -32.02 8.73 4.65
N THR A 496 -30.77 9.18 4.59
CA THR A 496 -29.96 9.45 5.78
C THR A 496 -29.33 10.83 5.80
N ASP A 497 -29.43 11.55 6.91
CA ASP A 497 -28.66 12.78 7.13
C ASP A 497 -27.44 12.56 8.03
N VAL A 498 -26.50 13.51 8.00
CA VAL A 498 -25.27 13.48 8.81
C VAL A 498 -25.48 14.33 10.06
N VAL A 499 -25.63 13.67 11.20
CA VAL A 499 -25.81 14.27 12.52
C VAL A 499 -24.68 13.77 13.42
N ASP A 500 -23.95 14.69 14.06
CA ASP A 500 -22.74 14.41 14.86
C ASP A 500 -21.70 13.53 14.13
N GLY A 501 -21.52 13.78 12.83
CA GLY A 501 -20.61 13.03 11.94
C GLY A 501 -21.08 11.60 11.61
N ARG A 502 -22.28 11.19 12.06
CA ARG A 502 -22.87 9.87 11.86
C ARG A 502 -24.09 9.94 10.94
N ALA A 503 -24.27 8.88 10.16
CA ALA A 503 -25.48 8.70 9.36
C ALA A 503 -26.66 8.36 10.27
N GLN A 504 -27.77 9.09 10.17
CA GLN A 504 -29.02 8.80 10.85
C GLN A 504 -30.17 8.82 9.83
N ALA A 505 -31.09 7.84 9.91
CA ALA A 505 -32.21 7.75 8.98
C ALA A 505 -33.25 8.85 9.24
N THR A 506 -33.74 9.50 8.19
CA THR A 506 -34.73 10.60 8.29
C THR A 506 -36.17 10.11 8.39
N GLY A 507 -36.39 8.79 8.25
CA GLY A 507 -37.71 8.15 8.13
C GLY A 507 -38.26 8.11 6.71
N ALA A 508 -37.68 8.87 5.77
CA ALA A 508 -37.97 8.72 4.34
C ALA A 508 -37.22 7.52 3.75
N THR A 509 -37.78 6.91 2.71
CA THR A 509 -37.20 5.76 2.01
C THR A 509 -37.26 5.94 0.49
N GLU A 510 -36.36 5.27 -0.22
CA GLU A 510 -36.30 5.20 -1.68
C GLU A 510 -36.25 3.72 -2.10
N THR A 511 -36.66 3.40 -3.33
CA THR A 511 -36.45 2.06 -3.92
C THR A 511 -35.97 2.23 -5.35
N THR A 512 -34.89 1.52 -5.68
CA THR A 512 -34.32 1.49 -7.04
C THR A 512 -34.32 0.06 -7.57
N GLN A 513 -34.33 -0.10 -8.88
CA GLN A 513 -33.98 -1.38 -9.49
C GLN A 513 -32.50 -1.70 -9.16
N ALA A 514 -32.18 -2.97 -9.00
CA ALA A 514 -30.82 -3.47 -8.81
C ALA A 514 -30.79 -4.96 -9.18
N ASP A 515 -30.20 -5.29 -10.33
CA ASP A 515 -30.05 -6.68 -10.78
C ASP A 515 -28.87 -7.38 -10.09
N LEU A 516 -27.94 -6.59 -9.55
CA LEU A 516 -26.73 -7.02 -8.84
C LEU A 516 -26.40 -6.02 -7.73
N VAL A 517 -26.06 -6.53 -6.56
CA VAL A 517 -25.59 -5.75 -5.41
C VAL A 517 -24.19 -6.19 -5.01
N VAL A 518 -23.27 -5.23 -4.82
CA VAL A 518 -21.91 -5.50 -4.32
C VAL A 518 -21.62 -4.66 -3.07
N ALA A 519 -21.47 -5.32 -1.92
CA ALA A 519 -21.25 -4.66 -0.64
C ALA A 519 -19.76 -4.29 -0.44
N SER A 520 -19.40 -3.05 -0.73
CA SER A 520 -18.05 -2.46 -0.54
C SER A 520 -17.94 -1.67 0.78
N VAL A 521 -18.50 -2.22 1.87
CA VAL A 521 -18.55 -1.56 3.20
C VAL A 521 -17.33 -1.84 4.09
N GLY A 522 -16.29 -2.44 3.53
CA GLY A 522 -15.01 -2.73 4.18
C GLY A 522 -14.83 -4.19 4.57
N TYR A 523 -13.60 -4.54 4.92
CA TYR A 523 -13.18 -5.90 5.29
C TYR A 523 -13.29 -6.08 6.82
N ARG A 524 -13.17 -7.32 7.30
CA ARG A 524 -12.92 -7.67 8.69
C ARG A 524 -11.87 -8.79 8.78
N SER A 525 -11.07 -8.80 9.84
CA SER A 525 -10.25 -9.96 10.18
C SER A 525 -11.13 -11.03 10.81
N ARG A 526 -10.72 -12.31 10.72
CA ARG A 526 -11.29 -13.41 11.50
C ARG A 526 -10.34 -13.77 12.65
N PRO A 527 -10.84 -14.35 13.76
CA PRO A 527 -9.97 -15.07 14.69
C PRO A 527 -9.28 -16.23 13.97
N LEU A 528 -8.14 -16.70 14.48
CA LEU A 528 -7.42 -17.81 13.87
C LEU A 528 -8.18 -19.13 14.09
N ASP A 529 -8.25 -19.97 13.06
CA ASP A 529 -9.05 -21.20 13.09
C ASP A 529 -8.58 -22.12 14.24
N GLY A 530 -9.51 -22.59 15.07
CA GLY A 530 -9.21 -23.55 16.14
C GLY A 530 -8.40 -23.03 17.34
N THR A 531 -8.22 -21.71 17.53
CA THR A 531 -7.42 -21.12 18.62
C THR A 531 -8.17 -20.58 19.87
N PRO A 532 -9.24 -21.19 20.44
CA PRO A 532 -9.84 -20.70 21.69
C PRO A 532 -8.81 -20.47 22.82
N GLY A 533 -8.55 -19.20 23.13
CA GLY A 533 -7.62 -18.79 24.18
C GLY A 533 -6.14 -18.68 23.80
N MET A 534 -5.68 -19.16 22.64
CA MET A 534 -4.25 -19.08 22.26
C MET A 534 -3.85 -17.74 21.61
N LEU A 535 -4.71 -17.19 20.75
CA LEU A 535 -4.54 -15.86 20.15
C LEU A 535 -5.77 -15.00 20.54
N PRO A 536 -5.61 -13.93 21.34
CA PRO A 536 -6.72 -13.05 21.70
C PRO A 536 -7.26 -12.32 20.46
N PHE A 537 -8.58 -12.13 20.40
CA PHE A 537 -9.24 -11.48 19.28
C PHE A 537 -10.37 -10.54 19.76
N ASP A 538 -10.32 -9.27 19.37
CA ASP A 538 -11.37 -8.29 19.60
C ASP A 538 -12.42 -8.44 18.50
N THR A 539 -13.53 -9.12 18.80
CA THR A 539 -14.61 -9.37 17.84
C THR A 539 -15.36 -8.10 17.44
N GLN A 540 -15.38 -7.05 18.28
CA GLN A 540 -16.04 -5.78 17.98
C GLN A 540 -15.22 -4.92 17.01
N ARG A 541 -13.89 -4.88 17.18
CA ARG A 541 -12.96 -4.20 16.27
C ARG A 541 -12.50 -5.08 15.10
N CYS A 542 -12.74 -6.39 15.18
CA CYS A 542 -12.29 -7.42 14.24
C CYS A 542 -10.76 -7.40 14.00
N ARG A 543 -10.00 -7.44 15.10
CA ARG A 543 -8.51 -7.38 15.08
C ARG A 543 -7.90 -8.04 16.33
N VAL A 544 -6.61 -8.35 16.32
CA VAL A 544 -5.91 -8.85 17.52
C VAL A 544 -5.59 -7.66 18.45
N PRO A 545 -5.93 -7.72 19.76
CA PRO A 545 -5.55 -6.68 20.71
C PRO A 545 -4.02 -6.62 20.84
N ASN A 546 -3.46 -5.41 20.75
CA ASN A 546 -2.01 -5.22 20.79
C ASN A 546 -1.62 -3.83 21.31
N GLU A 547 -0.40 -3.74 21.85
CA GLU A 547 0.25 -2.51 22.30
C GLU A 547 1.66 -2.46 21.72
N GLN A 548 1.94 -1.47 20.87
CA GLN A 548 3.18 -1.41 20.07
C GLN A 548 3.45 -2.75 19.35
N HIS A 549 2.48 -3.27 18.59
CA HIS A 549 2.53 -4.57 17.89
C HIS A 549 2.60 -5.82 18.78
N ARG A 550 2.95 -5.73 20.07
CA ARG A 550 2.94 -6.86 21.01
C ARG A 550 1.51 -7.30 21.27
N VAL A 551 1.20 -8.59 21.14
CA VAL A 551 -0.15 -9.13 21.37
C VAL A 551 -0.51 -9.02 22.85
N VAL A 552 -1.74 -8.63 23.16
CA VAL A 552 -2.23 -8.41 24.54
C VAL A 552 -3.43 -9.31 24.85
N ALA A 553 -3.32 -10.11 25.92
CA ALA A 553 -4.39 -10.91 26.49
C ALA A 553 -4.62 -10.49 27.94
N ALA A 554 -5.89 -10.27 28.34
CA ALA A 554 -6.25 -9.88 29.71
C ALA A 554 -5.38 -8.73 30.29
N GLN A 555 -5.15 -7.68 29.50
CA GLN A 555 -4.34 -6.50 29.86
C GLN A 555 -2.85 -6.79 30.11
N SER A 556 -2.34 -7.96 29.68
CA SER A 556 -0.93 -8.34 29.75
C SER A 556 -0.37 -8.69 28.36
N VAL A 557 0.89 -8.35 28.10
CA VAL A 557 1.59 -8.76 26.88
C VAL A 557 1.79 -10.29 26.85
N VAL A 558 1.48 -10.91 25.72
CA VAL A 558 1.70 -12.33 25.46
C VAL A 558 3.16 -12.53 25.01
N PRO A 559 4.00 -13.29 25.75
CA PRO A 559 5.42 -13.44 25.44
C PRO A 559 5.68 -13.97 24.02
N GLY A 560 6.60 -13.32 23.31
CA GLY A 560 7.01 -13.70 21.96
C GLY A 560 5.95 -13.56 20.85
N MET A 561 4.77 -13.00 21.11
CA MET A 561 3.71 -12.86 20.09
C MET A 561 3.50 -11.40 19.67
N TYR A 562 3.53 -11.17 18.35
CA TYR A 562 3.41 -9.85 17.72
C TYR A 562 2.38 -9.88 16.59
N VAL A 563 1.84 -8.72 16.22
CA VAL A 563 0.86 -8.59 15.12
C VAL A 563 1.14 -7.35 14.27
N SER A 564 0.93 -7.46 12.96
CA SER A 564 1.07 -6.35 12.01
C SER A 564 -0.02 -6.29 10.94
N GLY A 565 0.00 -5.20 10.17
CA GLY A 565 -0.90 -4.89 9.08
C GLY A 565 -2.36 -4.72 9.53
N TRP A 566 -3.29 -5.08 8.64
CA TRP A 566 -4.73 -4.97 8.89
C TRP A 566 -5.23 -5.80 10.07
N LEU A 567 -4.45 -6.80 10.54
CA LEU A 567 -4.76 -7.60 11.72
C LEU A 567 -4.42 -6.88 13.04
N ALA A 568 -3.48 -5.93 13.03
CA ALA A 568 -3.12 -5.07 14.15
C ALA A 568 -3.97 -3.79 14.21
N THR A 569 -4.10 -3.12 13.05
CA THR A 569 -4.71 -1.79 12.94
C THR A 569 -6.20 -1.85 12.62
N GLY A 570 -6.61 -2.83 11.82
CA GLY A 570 -7.89 -2.89 11.11
C GLY A 570 -7.71 -2.61 9.60
N PRO A 571 -8.64 -3.03 8.73
CA PRO A 571 -8.49 -2.89 7.28
C PRO A 571 -8.79 -1.47 6.79
N VAL A 572 -7.80 -0.60 6.99
CA VAL A 572 -7.77 0.79 6.53
C VAL A 572 -6.36 1.13 6.02
N GLY A 573 -6.27 2.11 5.13
CA GLY A 573 -5.01 2.56 4.54
C GLY A 573 -4.54 1.71 3.36
N VAL A 574 -3.45 2.18 2.74
CA VAL A 574 -2.80 1.59 1.55
C VAL A 574 -1.58 0.76 1.93
N ILE A 575 -0.95 0.12 0.94
CA ILE A 575 0.27 -0.69 1.11
C ILE A 575 1.35 0.04 1.93
N ALA A 576 1.53 1.35 1.72
CA ALA A 576 2.48 2.18 2.47
C ALA A 576 2.16 2.33 3.97
N SER A 577 0.90 2.37 4.39
CA SER A 577 0.58 2.34 5.83
C SER A 577 0.88 0.97 6.45
N THR A 578 0.79 -0.11 5.66
CA THR A 578 1.27 -1.44 6.05
C THR A 578 2.82 -1.47 6.16
N MET A 579 3.55 -0.54 5.53
CA MET A 579 5.00 -0.35 5.74
C MET A 579 5.34 -0.05 7.17
N MET A 580 4.80 1.07 7.64
CA MET A 580 5.26 1.72 8.86
C MET A 580 4.85 0.87 10.06
N ASP A 581 3.70 0.20 9.96
CA ASP A 581 3.25 -0.80 10.92
C ASP A 581 4.13 -2.07 10.92
N ALA A 582 4.45 -2.66 9.77
CA ALA A 582 5.29 -3.86 9.71
C ALA A 582 6.77 -3.57 10.10
N PHE A 583 7.28 -2.38 9.78
CA PHE A 583 8.57 -1.89 10.27
C PHE A 583 8.54 -1.66 11.79
N GLY A 584 7.47 -1.07 12.33
CA GLY A 584 7.27 -0.92 13.78
C GLY A 584 7.24 -2.27 14.50
N ALA A 585 6.59 -3.28 13.92
CA ALA A 585 6.57 -4.64 14.46
C ALA A 585 7.98 -5.27 14.47
N ALA A 586 8.73 -5.19 13.37
CA ALA A 586 10.11 -5.68 13.30
C ALA A 586 11.07 -4.97 14.25
N ASP A 587 10.97 -3.63 14.33
CA ASP A 587 11.74 -2.80 15.25
C ASP A 587 11.43 -3.16 16.72
N THR A 588 10.16 -3.50 17.02
CA THR A 588 9.73 -3.97 18.35
C THR A 588 10.28 -5.37 18.67
N ILE A 589 10.22 -6.31 17.72
CA ILE A 589 10.74 -7.69 17.88
C ILE A 589 12.25 -7.66 18.17
N LEU A 590 13.01 -6.87 17.42
CA LEU A 590 14.46 -6.74 17.64
C LEU A 590 14.80 -6.05 18.96
N GLY A 591 14.00 -5.05 19.38
CA GLY A 591 14.16 -4.41 20.69
C GLY A 591 13.89 -5.39 21.84
N ASP A 592 12.77 -6.11 21.79
CA ASP A 592 12.40 -7.11 22.80
C ASP A 592 13.43 -8.25 22.91
N TRP A 593 14.01 -8.68 21.77
CA TRP A 593 15.11 -9.65 21.73
C TRP A 593 16.38 -9.11 22.39
N ALA A 594 16.80 -7.89 22.05
CA ALA A 594 17.98 -7.25 22.62
C ALA A 594 17.84 -6.94 24.12
N GLU A 595 16.61 -6.68 24.59
CA GLU A 595 16.28 -6.56 26.01
C GLU A 595 16.20 -7.90 26.75
N GLY A 596 16.34 -9.04 26.05
CA GLY A 596 16.25 -10.38 26.65
C GLY A 596 14.86 -10.74 27.17
N ARG A 597 13.79 -10.22 26.55
CA ARG A 597 12.41 -10.50 26.98
C ARG A 597 12.04 -11.97 26.74
N ARG A 598 11.05 -12.44 27.50
CA ARG A 598 10.59 -13.85 27.41
C ARG A 598 10.07 -14.17 26.01
N THR A 599 10.71 -15.16 25.40
CA THR A 599 10.41 -15.68 24.07
C THR A 599 9.19 -16.59 24.04
N LEU A 600 8.69 -16.88 22.83
CA LEU A 600 7.61 -17.83 22.56
C LEU A 600 8.00 -19.26 22.96
N CYS A 601 9.20 -19.73 22.60
CA CYS A 601 9.72 -21.02 23.02
C CYS A 601 9.78 -21.13 24.56
N ALA A 602 10.23 -20.08 25.26
CA ALA A 602 10.25 -20.03 26.73
C ALA A 602 8.85 -19.86 27.35
N ALA A 603 7.82 -19.51 26.59
CA ALA A 603 6.42 -19.63 26.98
C ALA A 603 5.90 -21.07 26.82
N ALA A 604 6.33 -21.77 25.77
CA ALA A 604 6.01 -23.18 25.49
C ALA A 604 6.82 -24.19 26.34
N GLY A 605 7.82 -23.74 27.10
CA GLY A 605 8.61 -24.55 28.03
C GLY A 605 10.01 -24.94 27.54
N GLN A 606 10.44 -24.47 26.37
CA GLN A 606 11.80 -24.66 25.85
C GLN A 606 12.67 -23.43 26.20
N PRO A 607 13.81 -23.59 26.90
CA PRO A 607 14.66 -22.45 27.27
C PRO A 607 15.17 -21.63 26.08
N GLU A 608 15.51 -22.30 24.99
CA GLU A 608 15.90 -21.74 23.71
C GLU A 608 15.01 -22.31 22.60
N ALA A 609 15.02 -21.68 21.43
CA ALA A 609 14.23 -22.14 20.29
C ALA A 609 14.94 -23.31 19.59
N LEU A 610 14.20 -24.36 19.23
CA LEU A 610 14.78 -25.54 18.55
C LEU A 610 15.41 -25.20 17.19
N GLY A 611 14.89 -24.17 16.50
CA GLY A 611 15.36 -23.72 15.21
C GLY A 611 15.04 -24.67 14.05
N GLY A 612 15.27 -24.22 12.82
CA GLY A 612 14.91 -24.98 11.62
C GLY A 612 13.40 -25.11 11.42
N GLU A 613 12.98 -26.13 10.67
CA GLU A 613 11.57 -26.38 10.38
C GLU A 613 10.95 -27.35 11.40
N PRO A 614 9.73 -27.08 11.92
CA PRO A 614 9.05 -27.98 12.84
C PRO A 614 8.85 -29.40 12.31
N GLU A 615 9.13 -30.42 13.13
CA GLU A 615 8.88 -31.84 12.80
C GLU A 615 7.45 -32.11 12.31
N ALA A 616 6.47 -31.34 12.80
CA ALA A 616 5.07 -31.39 12.36
C ALA A 616 4.87 -31.09 10.87
N LEU A 617 5.87 -30.55 10.16
CA LEU A 617 5.88 -30.29 8.72
C LEU A 617 6.42 -31.47 7.89
N ALA A 618 7.06 -32.47 8.52
CA ALA A 618 7.69 -33.58 7.81
C ALA A 618 6.66 -34.41 7.00
N GLY A 619 6.96 -34.65 5.72
CA GLY A 619 6.10 -35.44 4.82
C GLY A 619 4.86 -34.73 4.28
N ARG A 620 4.67 -33.43 4.58
CA ARG A 620 3.56 -32.60 4.08
C ARG A 620 3.83 -32.02 2.70
N ARG A 621 2.76 -31.70 1.94
CA ARG A 621 2.86 -31.02 0.62
C ARG A 621 3.05 -29.51 0.79
N ILE A 622 4.28 -29.12 1.10
CA ILE A 622 4.72 -27.72 1.32
C ILE A 622 5.29 -27.16 0.02
N VAL A 623 4.97 -25.89 -0.27
CA VAL A 623 5.45 -25.17 -1.46
C VAL A 623 6.52 -24.18 -1.03
N ARG A 624 7.78 -24.43 -1.39
CA ARG A 624 8.92 -23.55 -1.12
C ARG A 624 8.97 -22.40 -2.13
N TYR A 625 9.92 -21.47 -1.99
CA TYR A 625 9.98 -20.34 -2.91
C TYR A 625 10.34 -20.75 -4.34
N ASP A 626 11.22 -21.73 -4.52
CA ASP A 626 11.56 -22.26 -5.86
C ASP A 626 10.40 -23.05 -6.50
N ASP A 627 9.53 -23.66 -5.69
CA ASP A 627 8.28 -24.29 -6.13
C ASP A 627 7.27 -23.21 -6.58
N TRP A 628 7.15 -22.14 -5.81
CA TRP A 628 6.40 -20.95 -6.23
C TRP A 628 6.94 -20.36 -7.53
N LEU A 629 8.26 -20.28 -7.74
CA LEU A 629 8.85 -19.79 -8.99
C LEU A 629 8.52 -20.69 -10.20
N GLN A 630 8.36 -22.00 -10.01
CA GLN A 630 7.86 -22.92 -11.04
C GLN A 630 6.38 -22.66 -11.36
N ILE A 631 5.54 -22.42 -10.34
CA ILE A 631 4.13 -22.01 -10.52
C ILE A 631 4.05 -20.66 -11.26
N ASP A 632 4.86 -19.67 -10.88
CA ASP A 632 4.93 -18.35 -11.51
C ASP A 632 5.34 -18.46 -12.99
N ALA A 633 6.34 -19.28 -13.30
CA ALA A 633 6.76 -19.56 -14.67
C ALA A 633 5.65 -20.26 -15.49
N ALA A 634 4.94 -21.23 -14.90
CA ALA A 634 3.82 -21.92 -15.54
C ALA A 634 2.64 -20.96 -15.82
N GLU A 635 2.30 -20.06 -14.89
CA GLU A 635 1.27 -19.03 -15.13
C GLU A 635 1.67 -18.07 -16.25
N ARG A 636 2.94 -17.63 -16.32
CA ARG A 636 3.45 -16.79 -17.42
C ARG A 636 3.37 -17.52 -18.77
N ALA A 637 3.78 -18.79 -18.80
CA ALA A 637 3.72 -19.63 -20.00
C ALA A 637 2.28 -19.85 -20.49
N ARG A 638 1.30 -19.99 -19.58
CA ARG A 638 -0.14 -20.05 -19.89
C ARG A 638 -0.68 -18.71 -20.40
N GLY A 639 -0.17 -17.58 -19.90
CA GLY A 639 -0.60 -16.23 -20.29
C GLY A 639 -0.05 -15.77 -21.65
N ALA A 640 1.18 -16.16 -21.99
CA ALA A 640 1.85 -15.76 -23.24
C ALA A 640 1.03 -15.97 -24.54
N PRO A 641 0.43 -17.15 -24.82
CA PRO A 641 -0.39 -17.35 -26.03
C PRO A 641 -1.71 -16.57 -26.02
N LEU A 642 -2.13 -16.02 -24.88
CA LEU A 642 -3.30 -15.14 -24.75
C LEU A 642 -2.94 -13.65 -24.86
N GLY A 643 -1.64 -13.31 -24.97
CA GLY A 643 -1.16 -11.92 -24.94
C GLY A 643 -1.09 -11.29 -23.55
N LYS A 644 -1.09 -12.11 -22.50
CA LYS A 644 -1.23 -11.70 -21.09
C LYS A 644 0.08 -11.89 -20.32
N CYS A 645 0.31 -11.06 -19.30
CA CYS A 645 1.50 -11.20 -18.45
C CYS A 645 1.53 -12.52 -17.65
N ARG A 646 0.36 -13.08 -17.33
CA ARG A 646 0.15 -14.43 -16.77
C ARG A 646 -1.30 -14.89 -16.97
N GLU A 647 -1.56 -16.19 -16.91
CA GLU A 647 -2.90 -16.77 -16.75
C GLU A 647 -2.91 -17.66 -15.50
N LYS A 648 -3.57 -17.16 -14.44
CA LYS A 648 -3.52 -17.73 -13.10
C LYS A 648 -4.09 -19.15 -13.02
N PHE A 649 -3.62 -19.92 -12.05
CA PHE A 649 -4.29 -21.14 -11.60
C PHE A 649 -5.41 -20.80 -10.61
N LEU A 650 -6.57 -21.46 -10.75
CA LEU A 650 -7.81 -21.14 -10.01
C LEU A 650 -8.16 -22.16 -8.92
N SER A 651 -7.30 -23.15 -8.68
CA SER A 651 -7.42 -24.12 -7.60
C SER A 651 -6.06 -24.40 -6.98
N VAL A 652 -6.03 -24.87 -5.73
CA VAL A 652 -4.77 -25.17 -5.03
C VAL A 652 -4.15 -26.45 -5.58
N GLU A 653 -4.99 -27.43 -5.90
CA GLU A 653 -4.64 -28.69 -6.55
C GLU A 653 -3.84 -28.44 -7.83
N ALA A 654 -4.36 -27.62 -8.75
CA ALA A 654 -3.70 -27.35 -10.03
C ALA A 654 -2.41 -26.52 -9.91
N MET A 655 -2.13 -25.94 -8.73
CA MET A 655 -0.83 -25.33 -8.41
C MET A 655 0.14 -26.35 -7.79
N LEU A 656 -0.34 -27.25 -6.94
CA LEU A 656 0.46 -28.34 -6.39
C LEU A 656 0.90 -29.33 -7.49
N ASP A 657 0.03 -29.59 -8.47
CA ASP A 657 0.32 -30.48 -9.61
C ASP A 657 1.40 -29.94 -10.58
N VAL A 658 1.83 -28.68 -10.43
CA VAL A 658 2.99 -28.11 -11.15
C VAL A 658 4.32 -28.49 -10.48
N VAL A 659 4.29 -28.85 -9.19
CA VAL A 659 5.45 -28.99 -8.30
C VAL A 659 5.47 -30.33 -7.55
N SER A 660 4.94 -31.39 -8.17
CA SER A 660 4.79 -32.74 -7.60
C SER A 660 5.49 -33.83 -8.42
#